data_AF-N4U175-F1
#
_entry.id   AF-N4U175-F1
#
_cell.length_a   1.000
_cell.length_b   1.000
_cell.length_c   1.000
_cell.angle_alpha   90.00
_cell.angle_beta   90.00
_cell.angle_gamma   90.00
#
_symmetry.space_group_name_H-M   'P 1'
#
loop_
_entity.id
_entity.type
_entity.pdbx_description
1 polymer ?
#
loop_
_entity_poly.entity_id
_entity_poly.type
_entity_poly.pdbx_seq_one_letter_code
_entity_poly.pdbx_strand_id
1 'polypeptide(L)'
;MAAKNTKLTWMRPTFESALAEWQHHWNSAVDEAYIDPEVTYIDIGRQMTPADTGPHGRVLIWRRCCMDRLRRRRLQWSRIQNRLYHREEDACKDESGKRQAPPIRRTTYPFVTLRDARDMTITPSSSSWELRNGLVYSQFYNLIKVPFDAAKQYPFQNRHTESMALDPSYLRDQRNSTRGAHAHQSRVQCAYRLSKLRIHRNVPAVDQNEDDDGDEIQHEGSTHHPFTYGIRAEDRVSLALLRRITGLFSSSPSQDRSGDDEDEERDHPFFSVSSQTMARFLRASVNRYCFLFEYVKSQTGLKYSLPETVVMAAALRGLRFSYDCSLIAKESVLWGDKWTSTQRVRVEGGEARITKVEREGLGLNKTSTSHGFGWWLPGKFDWSTWRFASDVGDRLAVGNDLLRQDYKRQWRVLKDIRDVHVRMWQAQSWLGRYRVQDDAVAKRLWLEYLHSTAIELFQRDVWRVALKSVSWKTGSDVTDEASMKYPESSPPSFCYDGLSNLFHDRQRDVSHTRPHLVAGNKIRSTSMKDLFDDLFSPSSTGTAMKRRRGWASLPYRIATRRSIELVEMVLGAAAATQWYAQLRRIVLLTHWILPWPSDTELLTTTKESRVTNLKRRLTWASVVHITPSSKSTGHVEPAVPTRKVNDADRQVSTQDDLSQLLSEACRRRFGDKGWASSADNTKPCYHWSTGDLISSTRDCIGIDTLRLGRAVGAYNRGCIFPVVENGHPPQLRMVTRIRDKTLDELSQVFSELLEVGNVHPSSPGGSITPEIGQSRVSFSRSATWQAGQEASRGPAAQSRGFRYLQLLARKHPRTAEERERLRRHFRRRGCVRVGKVVVGTDSIHSDDTGSSAHTEETDQSWRPQKRLRKAVRDQMIVRLE
;
A
#
# COMPACT_ATOMS: atom_id res chain seq x y z
N MET A 1 -38.30 -23.30 1.12
CA MET A 1 -37.95 -23.19 -0.32
C MET A 1 -36.45 -23.39 -0.53
N ALA A 2 -36.07 -24.51 -1.15
CA ALA A 2 -34.68 -24.83 -1.51
C ALA A 2 -34.33 -24.27 -2.90
N ALA A 3 -34.14 -22.95 -3.01
CA ALA A 3 -33.85 -22.27 -4.28
C ALA A 3 -32.38 -22.42 -4.77
N LYS A 4 -31.65 -23.46 -4.35
CA LYS A 4 -30.26 -23.70 -4.79
C LYS A 4 -30.19 -24.98 -5.62
N ASN A 5 -29.43 -24.94 -6.72
CA ASN A 5 -29.15 -26.05 -7.65
C ASN A 5 -30.27 -26.47 -8.62
N THR A 6 -31.29 -25.64 -8.83
CA THR A 6 -32.39 -25.92 -9.78
C THR A 6 -31.94 -26.20 -11.22
N LYS A 7 -30.81 -25.62 -11.65
CA LYS A 7 -30.22 -25.84 -13.00
C LYS A 7 -29.87 -27.31 -13.29
N LEU A 8 -29.52 -28.10 -12.27
CA LEU A 8 -29.25 -29.53 -12.45
C LEU A 8 -30.53 -30.36 -12.32
N THR A 9 -31.46 -29.93 -11.47
CA THR A 9 -32.75 -30.60 -11.24
C THR A 9 -33.56 -30.73 -12.53
N TRP A 10 -33.65 -29.65 -13.32
CA TRP A 10 -34.48 -29.60 -14.53
C TRP A 10 -33.71 -29.87 -15.83
N MET A 11 -32.48 -30.38 -15.73
CA MET A 11 -31.71 -30.74 -16.92
C MET A 11 -32.30 -32.00 -17.53
N ARG A 12 -32.68 -31.94 -18.81
CA ARG A 12 -33.22 -33.07 -19.56
C ARG A 12 -32.60 -33.17 -20.96
N PRO A 13 -32.68 -34.34 -21.62
CA PRO A 13 -32.14 -34.52 -22.98
C PRO A 13 -32.80 -33.63 -24.03
N THR A 14 -34.07 -33.25 -23.83
CA THR A 14 -34.83 -32.39 -24.75
C THR A 14 -35.35 -31.15 -24.04
N PHE A 15 -35.64 -30.10 -24.82
CA PHE A 15 -36.15 -28.84 -24.28
C PHE A 15 -37.58 -29.00 -23.75
N GLU A 16 -38.40 -29.78 -24.46
CA GLU A 16 -39.80 -30.06 -24.14
C GLU A 16 -39.92 -30.78 -22.78
N SER A 17 -39.08 -31.79 -22.54
CA SER A 17 -39.08 -32.53 -21.28
C SER A 17 -38.57 -31.68 -20.11
N ALA A 18 -37.55 -30.84 -20.33
CA ALA A 18 -37.07 -29.89 -19.33
C ALA A 18 -38.17 -28.88 -18.95
N LEU A 19 -38.89 -28.38 -19.95
CA LEU A 19 -39.94 -27.40 -19.75
C LEU A 19 -41.17 -27.98 -19.06
N ALA A 20 -41.61 -29.19 -19.44
CA ALA A 20 -42.75 -29.85 -18.81
C ALA A 20 -42.50 -30.09 -17.31
N GLU A 21 -41.31 -30.56 -16.95
CA GLU A 21 -40.94 -30.75 -15.55
C GLU A 21 -40.83 -29.41 -14.80
N TRP A 22 -40.21 -28.39 -15.42
CA TRP A 22 -40.14 -27.07 -14.83
C TRP A 22 -41.54 -26.50 -14.57
N GLN A 23 -42.45 -26.59 -15.55
CA GLN A 23 -43.81 -26.09 -15.43
C GLN A 23 -44.61 -26.81 -14.34
N HIS A 24 -44.45 -28.14 -14.24
CA HIS A 24 -45.09 -28.92 -13.18
C HIS A 24 -44.71 -28.40 -11.78
N HIS A 25 -43.41 -28.18 -11.55
CA HIS A 25 -42.93 -27.63 -10.29
C HIS A 25 -43.32 -26.16 -10.09
N TRP A 26 -43.22 -25.34 -11.15
CA TRP A 26 -43.60 -23.93 -11.12
C TRP A 26 -45.05 -23.77 -10.66
N ASN A 27 -45.99 -24.50 -11.28
CA ASN A 27 -47.41 -24.44 -10.95
C ASN A 27 -47.71 -24.87 -9.50
N SER A 28 -46.91 -25.79 -8.95
CA SER A 28 -47.09 -26.25 -7.56
C SER A 28 -46.49 -25.31 -6.51
N ALA A 29 -45.54 -24.46 -6.90
CA ALA A 29 -44.69 -23.72 -5.97
C ALA A 29 -44.86 -22.20 -6.07
N VAL A 30 -45.49 -21.69 -7.14
CA VAL A 30 -45.60 -20.26 -7.43
C VAL A 30 -47.07 -19.91 -7.66
N ASP A 31 -47.56 -18.95 -6.88
CA ASP A 31 -48.84 -18.30 -7.14
C ASP A 31 -48.63 -17.18 -8.17
N GLU A 32 -49.11 -17.42 -9.40
CA GLU A 32 -48.91 -16.51 -10.52
C GLU A 32 -49.64 -15.17 -10.35
N ALA A 33 -50.63 -15.06 -9.44
CA ALA A 33 -51.33 -13.81 -9.18
C ALA A 33 -50.39 -12.70 -8.67
N TYR A 34 -49.24 -13.08 -8.08
CA TYR A 34 -48.23 -12.15 -7.54
C TYR A 34 -47.00 -12.00 -8.45
N ILE A 35 -47.05 -12.53 -9.68
CA ILE A 35 -45.91 -12.54 -10.60
C ILE A 35 -46.23 -11.70 -11.83
N ASP A 36 -45.42 -10.67 -12.09
CA ASP A 36 -45.44 -9.97 -13.38
C ASP A 36 -44.56 -10.73 -14.38
N PRO A 37 -45.13 -11.32 -15.46
CA PRO A 37 -44.40 -12.14 -16.40
C PRO A 37 -43.43 -11.35 -17.29
N GLU A 38 -43.56 -10.02 -17.40
CA GLU A 38 -42.67 -9.18 -18.20
C GLU A 38 -41.36 -8.85 -17.46
N VAL A 39 -41.39 -8.78 -16.13
CA VAL A 39 -40.21 -8.49 -15.29
C VAL A 39 -39.71 -9.69 -14.48
N THR A 40 -40.33 -10.86 -14.66
CA THR A 40 -39.86 -12.13 -14.09
C THR A 40 -38.97 -12.86 -15.09
N TYR A 41 -37.75 -13.23 -14.69
CA TYR A 41 -36.74 -13.76 -15.61
C TYR A 41 -36.35 -15.21 -15.32
N ILE A 42 -36.15 -15.97 -16.40
CA ILE A 42 -35.78 -17.38 -16.39
C ILE A 42 -34.53 -17.58 -17.24
N ASP A 43 -33.58 -18.39 -16.74
CA ASP A 43 -32.41 -18.81 -17.49
C ASP A 43 -32.73 -20.13 -18.22
N ILE A 44 -32.73 -20.11 -19.55
CA ILE A 44 -32.84 -21.30 -20.39
C ILE A 44 -31.44 -21.63 -20.91
N GLY A 45 -31.00 -22.88 -20.81
CA GLY A 45 -29.66 -23.24 -21.24
C GLY A 45 -29.58 -24.60 -21.91
N ARG A 46 -28.62 -24.73 -22.83
CA ARG A 46 -28.17 -26.00 -23.37
C ARG A 46 -26.72 -26.24 -22.99
N GLN A 47 -26.41 -27.48 -22.64
CA GLN A 47 -25.06 -27.91 -22.30
C GLN A 47 -24.65 -29.04 -23.24
N MET A 48 -23.43 -28.95 -23.76
CA MET A 48 -22.79 -30.04 -24.47
C MET A 48 -21.63 -30.52 -23.62
N THR A 49 -21.65 -31.80 -23.24
CA THR A 49 -20.59 -32.47 -22.47
C THR A 49 -20.02 -33.58 -23.36
N PRO A 50 -18.71 -33.86 -23.34
CA PRO A 50 -18.17 -35.06 -23.98
C PRO A 50 -18.86 -36.32 -23.46
N ALA A 51 -19.01 -37.34 -24.31
CA ALA A 51 -19.50 -38.66 -23.87
C ALA A 51 -18.52 -39.28 -22.85
N ASP A 52 -19.06 -39.94 -21.82
CA ASP A 52 -18.32 -40.51 -20.68
C ASP A 52 -17.54 -41.81 -21.02
N THR A 53 -17.48 -42.22 -22.29
CA THR A 53 -17.12 -43.60 -22.68
C THR A 53 -15.83 -43.71 -23.49
N GLY A 54 -14.73 -43.11 -23.03
CA GLY A 54 -13.41 -43.35 -23.60
C GLY A 54 -12.28 -43.30 -22.57
N PRO A 55 -11.18 -44.07 -22.77
CA PRO A 55 -10.03 -44.11 -21.85
C PRO A 55 -9.31 -42.76 -21.71
N HIS A 56 -9.58 -41.82 -22.62
CA HIS A 56 -9.04 -40.46 -22.59
C HIS A 56 -10.19 -39.45 -22.57
N GLY A 57 -10.47 -38.90 -21.38
CA GLY A 57 -11.43 -37.81 -21.24
C GLY A 57 -11.16 -36.65 -22.20
N ARG A 58 -12.18 -35.86 -22.51
CA ARG A 58 -12.06 -34.65 -23.34
C ARG A 58 -12.62 -33.41 -22.64
N VAL A 59 -12.22 -32.25 -23.15
CA VAL A 59 -12.79 -30.95 -22.76
C VAL A 59 -13.25 -30.20 -24.01
N LEU A 60 -14.37 -29.51 -23.89
CA LEU A 60 -14.92 -28.67 -24.97
C LEU A 60 -14.65 -27.20 -24.68
N ILE A 61 -14.29 -26.44 -25.73
CA ILE A 61 -13.94 -25.02 -25.61
C ILE A 61 -14.50 -24.24 -26.81
N TRP A 62 -15.25 -23.16 -26.57
CA TRP A 62 -15.81 -22.36 -27.66
C TRP A 62 -14.74 -21.77 -28.61
N ARG A 63 -14.91 -21.97 -29.92
CA ARG A 63 -14.05 -21.39 -30.96
C ARG A 63 -14.39 -19.92 -31.19
N ARG A 64 -13.39 -19.03 -31.16
CA ARG A 64 -13.56 -17.60 -31.41
C ARG A 64 -14.24 -17.32 -32.75
N CYS A 65 -13.83 -18.00 -33.82
CA CYS A 65 -14.36 -17.78 -35.18
C CYS A 65 -15.87 -18.05 -35.24
N CYS A 66 -16.33 -19.15 -34.63
CA CYS A 66 -17.74 -19.52 -34.57
C CYS A 66 -18.55 -18.52 -33.74
N MET A 67 -17.98 -18.07 -32.62
CA MET A 67 -18.57 -17.02 -31.78
C MET A 67 -18.64 -15.67 -32.48
N ASP A 68 -17.62 -15.30 -33.25
CA ASP A 68 -17.61 -14.09 -34.10
C ASP A 68 -18.68 -14.17 -35.20
N ARG A 69 -18.83 -15.33 -35.86
CA ARG A 69 -19.89 -15.59 -36.85
C ARG A 69 -21.28 -15.47 -36.24
N LEU A 70 -21.51 -16.09 -35.08
CA LEU A 70 -22.77 -16.01 -34.35
C LEU A 70 -23.12 -14.55 -34.02
N ARG A 71 -22.16 -13.79 -33.47
CA ARG A 71 -22.36 -12.38 -33.14
C ARG A 71 -22.67 -11.53 -34.38
N ARG A 72 -21.99 -11.77 -35.51
CA ARG A 72 -22.28 -11.05 -36.76
C ARG A 72 -23.71 -11.28 -37.23
N ARG A 73 -24.15 -12.55 -37.25
CA ARG A 73 -25.53 -12.93 -37.60
C ARG A 73 -26.56 -12.29 -36.66
N ARG A 74 -26.35 -12.39 -35.35
CA ARG A 74 -27.22 -11.77 -34.34
C ARG A 74 -27.28 -10.25 -34.48
N LEU A 75 -26.15 -9.59 -34.72
CA LEU A 75 -26.12 -8.13 -34.90
C LEU A 75 -26.84 -7.69 -36.19
N GLN A 76 -26.71 -8.44 -37.28
CA GLN A 76 -27.41 -8.14 -38.53
C GLN A 76 -28.93 -8.27 -38.34
N TRP A 77 -29.38 -9.38 -37.76
CA TRP A 77 -30.80 -9.59 -37.46
C TRP A 77 -31.34 -8.51 -36.52
N SER A 78 -30.61 -8.21 -35.44
CA SER A 78 -30.95 -7.18 -34.46
C SER A 78 -31.13 -5.80 -35.11
N ARG A 79 -30.22 -5.41 -36.00
CA ARG A 79 -30.31 -4.13 -36.73
C ARG A 79 -31.55 -4.05 -37.61
N ILE A 80 -31.94 -5.14 -38.28
CA ILE A 80 -33.13 -5.18 -39.12
C ILE A 80 -34.38 -5.00 -38.25
N GLN A 81 -34.49 -5.78 -37.16
CA GLN A 81 -35.65 -5.72 -36.27
C GLN A 81 -35.82 -4.36 -35.59
N ASN A 82 -34.73 -3.78 -35.09
CA ASN A 82 -34.78 -2.48 -34.45
C ASN A 82 -35.13 -1.37 -35.46
N ARG A 83 -34.72 -1.46 -36.73
CA ARG A 83 -35.15 -0.50 -37.78
C ARG A 83 -36.64 -0.60 -38.08
N LEU A 84 -37.16 -1.81 -38.25
CA LEU A 84 -38.58 -2.04 -38.50
C LEU A 84 -39.43 -1.55 -37.31
N TYR A 85 -38.93 -1.72 -36.10
CA TYR A 85 -39.60 -1.29 -34.87
C TYR A 85 -39.66 0.24 -34.72
N HIS A 86 -38.64 0.97 -35.17
CA HIS A 86 -38.53 2.42 -34.98
C HIS A 86 -39.19 3.29 -36.09
N ARG A 87 -39.97 2.71 -37.03
CA ARG A 87 -40.67 3.39 -38.16
C ARG A 87 -39.93 4.63 -38.70
N GLU A 88 -39.07 4.44 -39.70
CA GLU A 88 -38.46 5.39 -40.68
C GLU A 88 -38.15 6.88 -40.38
N GLU A 89 -38.60 7.56 -39.33
CA GLU A 89 -38.36 9.01 -39.13
C GLU A 89 -37.19 9.37 -38.19
N ASP A 90 -36.73 8.46 -37.32
CA ASP A 90 -35.63 8.78 -36.37
C ASP A 90 -34.27 8.13 -36.73
N ALA A 91 -34.12 7.66 -37.96
CA ALA A 91 -33.19 6.57 -38.26
C ALA A 91 -31.69 6.92 -38.39
N CYS A 92 -31.21 8.12 -38.05
CA CYS A 92 -29.76 8.41 -38.22
C CYS A 92 -29.06 9.35 -37.22
N LYS A 93 -29.72 10.03 -36.27
CA LYS A 93 -29.02 10.95 -35.34
C LYS A 93 -29.69 10.94 -33.97
N ASP A 94 -28.90 10.88 -32.89
CA ASP A 94 -29.39 11.44 -31.62
C ASP A 94 -29.47 12.98 -31.75
N GLU A 95 -30.20 13.67 -30.88
CA GLU A 95 -30.30 15.15 -30.88
C GLU A 95 -28.93 15.86 -30.81
N SER A 96 -27.85 15.13 -30.49
CA SER A 96 -26.47 15.61 -30.42
C SER A 96 -25.60 15.25 -31.64
N GLY A 97 -26.17 14.65 -32.69
CA GLY A 97 -25.47 14.26 -33.91
C GLY A 97 -24.52 13.07 -33.78
N LYS A 98 -24.56 12.30 -32.67
CA LYS A 98 -23.68 11.15 -32.47
C LYS A 98 -24.31 9.86 -33.01
N ARG A 99 -23.46 8.97 -33.52
CA ARG A 99 -23.86 7.62 -33.97
C ARG A 99 -24.54 6.87 -32.83
N GLN A 100 -25.78 6.42 -33.04
CA GLN A 100 -26.49 5.54 -32.12
C GLN A 100 -25.64 4.30 -31.80
N ALA A 101 -25.62 3.94 -30.51
CA ALA A 101 -24.96 2.71 -30.06
C ALA A 101 -25.61 1.48 -30.72
N PRO A 102 -24.86 0.41 -31.00
CA PRO A 102 -25.44 -0.79 -31.58
C PRO A 102 -26.52 -1.38 -30.66
N PRO A 103 -27.59 -1.98 -31.23
CA PRO A 103 -28.72 -2.52 -30.46
C PRO A 103 -28.31 -3.68 -29.54
N ILE A 104 -27.19 -4.34 -29.84
CA ILE A 104 -26.58 -5.35 -28.98
C ILE A 104 -25.09 -5.04 -28.74
N ARG A 105 -24.63 -5.28 -27.51
CA ARG A 105 -23.23 -5.19 -27.08
C ARG A 105 -22.66 -6.58 -26.88
N ARG A 106 -21.35 -6.74 -27.17
CA ARG A 106 -20.59 -7.96 -26.88
C ARG A 106 -19.57 -7.71 -25.77
N THR A 107 -19.48 -8.65 -24.83
CA THR A 107 -18.34 -8.81 -23.90
C THR A 107 -17.66 -10.15 -24.19
N THR A 108 -16.33 -10.18 -24.22
CA THR A 108 -15.53 -11.37 -24.52
C THR A 108 -14.58 -11.71 -23.38
N TYR A 109 -14.41 -12.99 -23.09
CA TYR A 109 -13.55 -13.49 -22.01
C TYR A 109 -12.58 -14.53 -22.60
N PRO A 110 -11.37 -14.11 -23.01
CA PRO A 110 -10.36 -15.02 -23.54
C PRO A 110 -10.04 -16.15 -22.56
N PHE A 111 -9.91 -17.38 -23.06
CA PHE A 111 -9.52 -18.52 -22.25
C PHE A 111 -8.01 -18.49 -22.01
N VAL A 112 -7.55 -18.23 -20.78
CA VAL A 112 -6.11 -18.20 -20.40
C VAL A 112 -5.27 -17.42 -21.42
N THR A 113 -5.76 -16.25 -21.83
CA THR A 113 -5.11 -15.37 -22.83
C THR A 113 -4.95 -15.93 -24.25
N LEU A 114 -5.61 -17.04 -24.58
CA LEU A 114 -5.65 -17.57 -25.94
C LEU A 114 -6.48 -16.66 -26.85
N ARG A 115 -6.01 -16.50 -28.07
CA ARG A 115 -6.69 -15.71 -29.11
C ARG A 115 -7.95 -16.39 -29.61
N ASP A 116 -7.87 -17.70 -29.81
CA ASP A 116 -8.82 -18.47 -30.62
C ASP A 116 -9.88 -19.21 -29.79
N ALA A 117 -9.75 -19.18 -28.46
CA ALA A 117 -10.70 -19.77 -27.51
C ALA A 117 -11.21 -18.71 -26.53
N ARG A 118 -12.53 -18.58 -26.37
CA ARG A 118 -13.12 -17.58 -25.45
C ARG A 118 -14.59 -17.82 -25.11
N ASP A 119 -15.00 -17.31 -23.97
CA ASP A 119 -16.41 -17.13 -23.65
C ASP A 119 -16.92 -15.79 -24.23
N MET A 120 -18.24 -15.66 -24.36
CA MET A 120 -18.88 -14.46 -24.88
C MET A 120 -20.24 -14.22 -24.23
N THR A 121 -20.52 -12.95 -23.94
CA THR A 121 -21.86 -12.48 -23.57
C THR A 121 -22.33 -11.48 -24.61
N ILE A 122 -23.55 -11.66 -25.12
CA ILE A 122 -24.28 -10.69 -25.92
C ILE A 122 -25.38 -10.10 -25.03
N THR A 123 -25.41 -8.77 -24.92
CA THR A 123 -26.38 -8.04 -24.09
C THR A 123 -27.06 -6.99 -24.95
N PRO A 124 -28.39 -7.00 -25.08
CA PRO A 124 -29.11 -5.94 -25.77
C PRO A 124 -28.99 -4.59 -25.05
N SER A 125 -29.18 -3.49 -25.79
CA SER A 125 -29.23 -2.14 -25.22
C SER A 125 -30.58 -1.91 -24.51
N SER A 126 -30.62 -0.91 -23.63
CA SER A 126 -31.83 -0.59 -22.84
C SER A 126 -33.06 -0.22 -23.68
N SER A 127 -32.87 0.26 -24.91
CA SER A 127 -33.94 0.64 -25.84
C SER A 127 -34.20 -0.40 -26.94
N SER A 128 -33.45 -1.50 -26.95
CA SER A 128 -33.52 -2.48 -28.03
C SER A 128 -34.85 -3.24 -28.06
N TRP A 129 -35.26 -3.62 -29.26
CA TRP A 129 -36.40 -4.50 -29.51
C TRP A 129 -36.28 -5.80 -28.70
N GLU A 130 -35.09 -6.39 -28.64
CA GLU A 130 -34.83 -7.65 -27.92
C GLU A 130 -35.16 -7.54 -26.44
N LEU A 131 -34.67 -6.49 -25.76
CA LEU A 131 -34.93 -6.32 -24.33
C LEU A 131 -36.41 -6.05 -24.07
N ARG A 132 -37.04 -5.20 -24.90
CA ARG A 132 -38.49 -4.92 -24.80
C ARG A 132 -39.35 -6.15 -25.03
N ASN A 133 -38.86 -7.11 -25.82
CA ASN A 133 -39.55 -8.37 -26.07
C ASN A 133 -39.04 -9.51 -25.17
N GLY A 134 -38.32 -9.18 -24.10
CA GLY A 134 -38.02 -10.10 -23.01
C GLY A 134 -36.67 -10.81 -23.10
N LEU A 135 -35.79 -10.55 -24.06
CA LEU A 135 -34.43 -11.12 -24.08
C LEU A 135 -33.44 -10.22 -23.35
N VAL A 136 -32.90 -10.68 -22.21
CA VAL A 136 -32.00 -9.88 -21.36
C VAL A 136 -30.52 -10.08 -21.72
N TYR A 137 -30.09 -11.32 -21.96
CA TYR A 137 -28.75 -11.61 -22.47
C TYR A 137 -28.67 -13.03 -23.03
N SER A 138 -27.63 -13.27 -23.84
CA SER A 138 -27.15 -14.60 -24.23
C SER A 138 -25.70 -14.78 -23.79
N GLN A 139 -25.41 -15.85 -23.05
CA GLN A 139 -24.09 -16.20 -22.54
C GLN A 139 -23.62 -17.53 -23.10
N PHE A 140 -22.35 -17.59 -23.50
CA PHE A 140 -21.70 -18.77 -24.04
C PHE A 140 -20.39 -18.94 -23.30
N TYR A 141 -20.28 -19.99 -22.48
CA TYR A 141 -19.13 -20.17 -21.60
C TYR A 141 -18.66 -21.62 -21.48
N ASN A 142 -17.37 -21.78 -21.22
CA ASN A 142 -16.74 -23.07 -20.93
C ASN A 142 -17.00 -23.45 -19.47
N LEU A 143 -17.26 -24.73 -19.19
CA LEU A 143 -17.53 -25.22 -17.82
C LEU A 143 -16.27 -25.48 -16.99
N ILE A 144 -15.18 -24.77 -17.30
CA ILE A 144 -13.85 -24.96 -16.71
C ILE A 144 -13.77 -24.75 -15.19
N LYS A 145 -14.77 -24.10 -14.61
CA LYS A 145 -14.82 -23.85 -13.16
C LYS A 145 -15.34 -25.05 -12.38
N VAL A 146 -16.02 -26.00 -13.03
CA VAL A 146 -16.63 -27.17 -12.40
C VAL A 146 -15.60 -28.01 -11.63
N PRO A 147 -14.42 -28.33 -12.18
CA PRO A 147 -13.39 -29.07 -11.45
C PRO A 147 -12.84 -28.34 -10.21
N PHE A 148 -13.07 -27.02 -10.08
CA PHE A 148 -12.47 -26.21 -9.02
C PHE A 148 -13.49 -25.61 -8.04
N ASP A 149 -14.78 -25.86 -8.26
CA ASP A 149 -15.88 -25.29 -7.49
C ASP A 149 -15.89 -25.88 -6.07
N ALA A 150 -15.58 -25.05 -5.08
CA ALA A 150 -15.81 -25.37 -3.68
C ALA A 150 -16.70 -24.27 -3.08
N ALA A 151 -18.01 -24.48 -3.11
CA ALA A 151 -19.01 -23.51 -2.67
C ALA A 151 -18.82 -22.12 -3.30
N LYS A 152 -18.62 -22.08 -4.62
CA LYS A 152 -18.37 -20.87 -5.44
C LYS A 152 -17.10 -20.10 -5.07
N GLN A 153 -16.20 -20.70 -4.30
CA GLN A 153 -14.84 -20.20 -4.10
C GLN A 153 -13.93 -20.89 -5.11
N TYR A 154 -13.27 -20.13 -5.97
CA TYR A 154 -12.36 -20.67 -6.98
C TYR A 154 -10.88 -20.36 -6.65
N PRO A 155 -9.92 -21.18 -7.14
CA PRO A 155 -8.50 -20.96 -6.91
C PRO A 155 -8.05 -19.52 -7.22
N PHE A 156 -7.20 -18.98 -6.35
CA PHE A 156 -6.55 -17.68 -6.50
C PHE A 156 -7.46 -16.45 -6.61
N GLN A 157 -8.79 -16.57 -6.46
CA GLN A 157 -9.69 -15.42 -6.55
C GLN A 157 -9.63 -14.47 -5.35
N ASN A 158 -8.99 -14.86 -4.25
CA ASN A 158 -8.79 -13.98 -3.11
C ASN A 158 -7.80 -12.86 -3.47
N ARG A 159 -8.31 -11.66 -3.76
CA ARG A 159 -7.52 -10.47 -4.09
C ARG A 159 -6.45 -10.11 -3.04
N HIS A 160 -6.68 -10.45 -1.77
CA HIS A 160 -5.71 -10.16 -0.71
C HIS A 160 -4.42 -10.99 -0.83
N THR A 161 -4.37 -12.00 -1.71
CA THR A 161 -3.12 -12.72 -2.04
C THR A 161 -2.01 -11.78 -2.50
N GLU A 162 -2.33 -10.69 -3.20
CA GLU A 162 -1.35 -9.67 -3.61
C GLU A 162 -0.62 -9.03 -2.42
N SER A 163 -1.24 -8.99 -1.24
CA SER A 163 -0.56 -8.48 -0.04
C SER A 163 0.68 -9.29 0.36
N MET A 164 0.84 -10.53 -0.12
CA MET A 164 2.05 -11.33 0.12
C MET A 164 3.27 -10.80 -0.65
N ALA A 165 3.06 -9.96 -1.66
CA ALA A 165 4.10 -9.25 -2.38
C ALA A 165 4.60 -8.02 -1.61
N LEU A 166 3.80 -7.51 -0.67
CA LEU A 166 4.15 -6.30 0.08
C LEU A 166 5.14 -6.62 1.18
N ASP A 167 6.08 -5.69 1.38
CA ASP A 167 7.07 -5.79 2.42
C ASP A 167 6.41 -5.95 3.82
N PRO A 168 6.87 -6.90 4.68
CA PRO A 168 6.26 -7.15 5.98
C PRO A 168 6.28 -5.93 6.91
N SER A 169 7.27 -5.06 6.71
CA SER A 169 7.50 -3.88 7.52
C SER A 169 6.56 -2.74 7.08
N TYR A 170 6.28 -2.61 5.77
CA TYR A 170 5.19 -1.79 5.23
C TYR A 170 3.82 -2.23 5.77
N LEU A 171 3.52 -3.53 5.74
CA LEU A 171 2.26 -4.08 6.25
C LEU A 171 2.09 -3.83 7.75
N ARG A 172 3.18 -3.89 8.52
CA ARG A 172 3.17 -3.58 9.95
C ARG A 172 2.83 -2.13 10.20
N ASP A 173 3.44 -1.22 9.44
CA ASP A 173 3.15 0.20 9.57
C ASP A 173 1.73 0.51 9.15
N GLN A 174 1.25 -0.04 8.04
CA GLN A 174 -0.16 0.03 7.66
C GLN A 174 -1.08 -0.42 8.80
N ARG A 175 -0.81 -1.57 9.41
CA ARG A 175 -1.62 -2.11 10.52
C ARG A 175 -1.62 -1.21 11.75
N ASN A 176 -0.51 -0.53 12.02
CA ASN A 176 -0.41 0.37 13.16
C ASN A 176 -1.10 1.72 12.91
N SER A 177 -1.20 2.14 11.65
CA SER A 177 -1.67 3.47 11.23
C SER A 177 -3.14 3.51 10.82
N THR A 178 -3.74 2.36 10.51
CA THR A 178 -5.09 2.26 9.97
C THR A 178 -5.99 1.46 10.88
N ARG A 179 -7.30 1.70 10.79
CA ARG A 179 -8.32 1.05 11.65
C ARG A 179 -9.08 -0.05 10.91
N GLY A 180 -8.60 -0.43 9.71
CA GLY A 180 -9.28 -1.34 8.81
C GLY A 180 -9.06 -2.82 9.17
N ALA A 181 -9.90 -3.70 8.63
CA ALA A 181 -9.66 -5.13 8.67
C ALA A 181 -8.40 -5.45 7.87
N HIS A 182 -7.36 -5.94 8.55
CA HIS A 182 -6.12 -6.38 7.90
C HIS A 182 -6.21 -7.86 7.56
N ALA A 183 -5.97 -8.20 6.30
CA ALA A 183 -5.82 -9.60 5.91
C ALA A 183 -4.65 -10.20 6.70
N HIS A 184 -4.94 -11.22 7.52
CA HIS A 184 -3.91 -11.88 8.30
C HIS A 184 -2.99 -12.65 7.37
N GLN A 185 -1.71 -12.29 7.30
CA GLN A 185 -0.75 -12.85 6.33
C GLN A 185 -0.73 -14.39 6.32
N SER A 186 -0.82 -15.04 7.48
CA SER A 186 -0.87 -16.51 7.51
C SER A 186 -2.14 -17.10 6.88
N ARG A 187 -3.29 -16.41 6.97
CA ARG A 187 -4.53 -16.84 6.31
C ARG A 187 -4.45 -16.65 4.80
N VAL A 188 -3.82 -15.55 4.36
CA VAL A 188 -3.59 -15.29 2.94
C VAL A 188 -2.65 -16.35 2.34
N GLN A 189 -1.54 -16.66 3.03
CA GLN A 189 -0.63 -17.74 2.63
C GLN A 189 -1.32 -19.10 2.62
N CYS A 190 -2.18 -19.39 3.61
CA CYS A 190 -2.99 -20.60 3.63
C CYS A 190 -3.93 -20.66 2.42
N ALA A 191 -4.65 -19.57 2.11
CA ALA A 191 -5.54 -19.51 0.95
C ALA A 191 -4.78 -19.72 -0.38
N TYR A 192 -3.57 -19.18 -0.50
CA TYR A 192 -2.69 -19.42 -1.64
C TYR A 192 -2.30 -20.90 -1.76
N ARG A 193 -1.82 -21.52 -0.67
CA ARG A 193 -1.46 -22.95 -0.65
C ARG A 193 -2.65 -23.85 -0.94
N LEU A 194 -3.82 -23.56 -0.37
CA LEU A 194 -5.06 -24.30 -0.62
C LEU A 194 -5.50 -24.17 -2.10
N SER A 195 -5.27 -23.02 -2.72
CA SER A 195 -5.53 -22.84 -4.16
C SER A 195 -4.60 -23.71 -5.00
N LYS A 196 -3.30 -23.75 -4.69
CA LYS A 196 -2.34 -24.66 -5.35
C LYS A 196 -2.75 -26.13 -5.19
N LEU A 197 -3.08 -26.55 -3.97
CA LEU A 197 -3.53 -27.92 -3.68
C LEU A 197 -4.81 -28.27 -4.45
N ARG A 198 -5.73 -27.32 -4.61
CA ARG A 198 -6.95 -27.55 -5.38
C ARG A 198 -6.66 -27.72 -6.87
N ILE A 199 -5.78 -26.91 -7.46
CA ILE A 199 -5.34 -27.12 -8.84
C ILE A 199 -4.67 -28.49 -8.98
N HIS A 200 -3.73 -28.81 -8.09
CA HIS A 200 -3.00 -30.08 -8.14
C HIS A 200 -3.89 -31.32 -8.03
N ARG A 201 -4.95 -31.27 -7.20
CA ARG A 201 -5.89 -32.39 -7.02
C ARG A 201 -6.87 -32.56 -8.18
N ASN A 202 -7.26 -31.47 -8.85
CA ASN A 202 -8.31 -31.51 -9.87
C ASN A 202 -7.77 -31.46 -11.30
N VAL A 203 -6.48 -31.18 -11.48
CA VAL A 203 -5.79 -31.30 -12.77
C VAL A 203 -4.82 -32.48 -12.64
N PRO A 204 -5.02 -33.62 -13.33
CA PRO A 204 -4.20 -34.82 -13.18
C PRO A 204 -2.70 -34.54 -13.37
N ALA A 205 -1.85 -35.28 -12.64
CA ALA A 205 -0.43 -35.34 -12.98
C ALA A 205 -0.31 -36.13 -14.27
N VAL A 206 0.59 -35.71 -15.15
CA VAL A 206 0.86 -36.46 -16.35
C VAL A 206 2.24 -37.02 -16.16
N ASP A 207 2.32 -38.27 -15.72
CA ASP A 207 3.58 -38.99 -15.73
C ASP A 207 4.01 -39.11 -17.20
N GLN A 208 5.28 -38.79 -17.43
CA GLN A 208 5.94 -39.04 -18.70
C GLN A 208 6.11 -40.54 -18.78
N ASN A 209 5.51 -41.18 -19.79
CA ASN A 209 5.92 -42.41 -20.46
C ASN A 209 4.73 -42.83 -21.35
N GLU A 210 4.68 -42.30 -22.57
CA GLU A 210 3.85 -42.85 -23.66
C GLU A 210 4.73 -43.61 -24.67
N ASP A 211 5.96 -43.97 -24.28
CA ASP A 211 6.92 -44.67 -25.16
C ASP A 211 7.24 -46.11 -24.72
N ASP A 212 6.52 -46.68 -23.73
CA ASP A 212 6.66 -48.12 -23.41
C ASP A 212 5.45 -48.88 -23.95
N ASP A 213 5.59 -49.30 -25.20
CA ASP A 213 4.78 -50.36 -25.78
C ASP A 213 4.98 -51.64 -24.96
N GLY A 214 3.93 -52.05 -24.25
CA GLY A 214 3.82 -53.38 -23.68
C GLY A 214 4.23 -53.48 -22.21
N ASP A 215 3.32 -53.12 -21.31
CA ASP A 215 2.94 -54.04 -20.24
C ASP A 215 1.66 -53.52 -19.55
N GLU A 216 0.62 -54.36 -19.58
CA GLU A 216 -0.60 -54.21 -18.79
C GLU A 216 -0.27 -54.37 -17.30
N ILE A 217 0.34 -53.36 -16.68
CA ILE A 217 0.34 -53.27 -15.22
C ILE A 217 -0.94 -52.53 -14.81
N GLN A 218 -1.94 -53.34 -14.46
CA GLN A 218 -3.13 -52.93 -13.75
C GLN A 218 -2.74 -52.22 -12.45
N HIS A 219 -2.58 -50.90 -12.50
CA HIS A 219 -2.57 -50.06 -11.30
C HIS A 219 -4.01 -49.92 -10.77
N GLU A 220 -4.49 -50.98 -10.12
CA GLU A 220 -5.61 -50.91 -9.19
C GLU A 220 -5.29 -49.85 -8.12
N GLY A 221 -6.00 -48.72 -8.17
CA GLY A 221 -5.93 -47.68 -7.14
C GLY A 221 -5.74 -46.24 -7.62
N SER A 222 -5.56 -46.01 -8.92
CA SER A 222 -5.52 -44.62 -9.44
C SER A 222 -6.92 -44.01 -9.48
N THR A 223 -7.31 -43.39 -8.37
CA THR A 223 -8.54 -42.58 -8.20
C THR A 223 -8.43 -41.25 -8.96
N HIS A 224 -7.96 -41.25 -10.21
CA HIS A 224 -7.97 -40.08 -11.06
C HIS A 224 -9.37 -39.88 -11.63
N HIS A 225 -10.15 -38.99 -11.00
CA HIS A 225 -11.37 -38.48 -11.60
C HIS A 225 -11.09 -37.94 -13.01
N PRO A 226 -11.92 -38.28 -14.02
CA PRO A 226 -11.73 -37.79 -15.37
C PRO A 226 -11.86 -36.26 -15.36
N PHE A 227 -10.80 -35.57 -15.79
CA PHE A 227 -10.79 -34.11 -15.94
C PHE A 227 -11.55 -33.74 -17.21
N THR A 228 -12.89 -33.77 -17.16
CA THR A 228 -13.76 -33.49 -18.31
C THR A 228 -14.65 -32.29 -18.01
N TYR A 229 -14.86 -31.44 -19.01
CA TYR A 229 -15.88 -30.39 -18.93
C TYR A 229 -16.38 -29.99 -20.32
N GLY A 230 -17.65 -29.61 -20.34
CA GLY A 230 -18.35 -29.19 -21.53
C GLY A 230 -18.35 -27.68 -21.76
N ILE A 231 -19.22 -27.29 -22.68
CA ILE A 231 -19.60 -25.90 -22.97
C ILE A 231 -21.08 -25.69 -22.68
N ARG A 232 -21.45 -24.44 -22.39
CA ARG A 232 -22.84 -24.06 -22.18
C ARG A 232 -23.20 -22.81 -22.98
N ALA A 233 -24.42 -22.80 -23.50
CA ALA A 233 -25.09 -21.60 -24.00
C ALA A 233 -26.35 -21.37 -23.13
N GLU A 234 -26.53 -20.17 -22.62
CA GLU A 234 -27.59 -19.79 -21.68
C GLU A 234 -28.20 -18.44 -22.09
N ASP A 235 -29.52 -18.39 -22.24
CA ASP A 235 -30.29 -17.21 -22.54
C ASP A 235 -31.14 -16.84 -21.32
N ARG A 236 -31.05 -15.58 -20.88
CA ARG A 236 -31.98 -15.05 -19.87
C ARG A 236 -33.14 -14.36 -20.55
N VAL A 237 -34.33 -14.88 -20.32
CA VAL A 237 -35.58 -14.39 -20.94
C VAL A 237 -36.62 -14.02 -19.90
N SER A 238 -37.58 -13.16 -20.24
CA SER A 238 -38.78 -12.94 -19.43
C SER A 238 -39.68 -14.18 -19.48
N LEU A 239 -40.49 -14.37 -18.44
CA LEU A 239 -41.49 -15.42 -18.38
C LEU A 239 -42.49 -15.29 -19.54
N ALA A 240 -42.88 -14.06 -19.90
CA ALA A 240 -43.71 -13.79 -21.06
C ALA A 240 -43.07 -14.29 -22.38
N LEU A 241 -41.77 -14.02 -22.58
CA LEU A 241 -41.05 -14.52 -23.76
C LEU A 241 -40.93 -16.05 -23.74
N LEU A 242 -40.64 -16.66 -22.59
CA LEU A 242 -40.60 -18.12 -22.47
C LEU A 242 -41.93 -18.75 -22.89
N ARG A 243 -43.06 -18.23 -22.40
CA ARG A 243 -44.41 -18.73 -22.77
C ARG A 243 -44.68 -18.64 -24.26
N ARG A 244 -44.28 -17.54 -24.91
CA ARG A 244 -44.38 -17.39 -26.37
C ARG A 244 -43.54 -18.43 -27.11
N ILE A 245 -42.32 -18.68 -26.65
CA ILE A 245 -41.45 -19.72 -27.22
C ILE A 245 -42.12 -21.09 -27.05
N THR A 246 -42.61 -21.42 -25.87
CA THR A 246 -43.33 -22.68 -25.59
C THR A 246 -44.50 -22.91 -26.55
N GLY A 247 -45.35 -21.90 -26.75
CA GLY A 247 -46.49 -22.01 -27.66
C GLY A 247 -46.10 -22.32 -29.10
N LEU A 248 -44.95 -21.82 -29.57
CA LEU A 248 -44.41 -22.11 -30.91
C LEU A 248 -43.86 -23.54 -31.03
N PHE A 249 -43.30 -24.10 -29.96
CA PHE A 249 -42.84 -25.50 -29.95
C PHE A 249 -44.02 -26.47 -29.93
N SER A 250 -45.06 -26.20 -29.15
CA SER A 250 -46.27 -27.04 -29.08
C SER A 250 -47.10 -27.04 -30.37
N SER A 251 -46.87 -26.09 -31.28
CA SER A 251 -47.59 -25.94 -32.56
C SER A 251 -46.79 -26.37 -33.79
N SER A 252 -45.52 -26.77 -33.63
CA SER A 252 -44.73 -27.33 -34.74
C SER A 252 -45.05 -28.82 -34.94
N PRO A 253 -45.27 -29.28 -36.19
CA PRO A 253 -45.40 -30.72 -36.46
C PRO A 253 -44.10 -31.44 -36.09
N SER A 254 -44.22 -32.67 -35.58
CA SER A 254 -43.10 -33.56 -35.31
C SER A 254 -42.31 -33.75 -36.61
N GLN A 255 -41.13 -33.14 -36.71
CA GLN A 255 -40.21 -33.46 -37.79
C GLN A 255 -39.77 -34.91 -37.60
N ASP A 256 -40.26 -35.79 -38.49
CA ASP A 256 -39.71 -37.13 -38.67
C ASP A 256 -38.20 -36.99 -38.88
N ARG A 257 -37.44 -37.47 -37.90
CA ARG A 257 -36.00 -37.66 -38.02
C ARG A 257 -35.76 -38.96 -38.78
N SER A 258 -36.02 -38.96 -40.07
CA SER A 258 -35.39 -39.89 -41.02
C SER A 258 -34.35 -39.09 -41.80
N GLY A 259 -33.10 -39.33 -41.43
CA GLY A 259 -31.94 -38.61 -41.94
C GLY A 259 -30.71 -39.07 -41.18
N ASP A 260 -30.39 -40.36 -41.35
CA ASP A 260 -29.03 -40.85 -41.22
C ASP A 260 -28.18 -40.13 -42.27
N ASP A 261 -27.77 -38.90 -41.98
CA ASP A 261 -26.64 -38.27 -42.65
C ASP A 261 -25.39 -38.72 -41.88
N GLU A 262 -24.81 -39.81 -42.37
CA GLU A 262 -23.45 -40.24 -42.08
C GLU A 262 -22.47 -39.06 -42.26
N ASP A 263 -21.67 -38.80 -41.22
CA ASP A 263 -20.31 -38.26 -41.26
C ASP A 263 -19.90 -37.30 -42.39
N GLU A 264 -20.66 -36.23 -42.66
CA GLU A 264 -19.98 -34.99 -43.04
C GLU A 264 -19.28 -34.44 -41.81
N GLU A 265 -17.97 -34.22 -41.89
CA GLU A 265 -17.09 -33.61 -40.89
C GLU A 265 -17.64 -32.23 -40.45
N ARG A 266 -18.69 -32.24 -39.63
CA ARG A 266 -19.43 -31.03 -39.23
C ARG A 266 -18.54 -30.26 -38.30
N ASP A 267 -18.00 -29.18 -38.84
CA ASP A 267 -17.09 -28.30 -38.15
C ASP A 267 -17.76 -27.69 -36.89
N HIS A 268 -17.57 -28.35 -35.74
CA HIS A 268 -18.25 -28.01 -34.50
C HIS A 268 -17.86 -26.61 -34.02
N PRO A 269 -18.76 -25.88 -33.30
CA PRO A 269 -18.45 -24.53 -32.84
C PRO A 269 -17.47 -24.49 -31.66
N PHE A 270 -16.84 -25.62 -31.34
CA PHE A 270 -15.92 -25.81 -30.23
C PHE A 270 -14.68 -26.61 -30.65
N PHE A 271 -13.59 -26.42 -29.92
CA PHE A 271 -12.48 -27.35 -29.91
C PHE A 271 -12.82 -28.51 -28.99
N SER A 272 -12.52 -29.73 -29.43
CA SER A 272 -12.56 -30.93 -28.60
C SER A 272 -11.11 -31.31 -28.30
N VAL A 273 -10.65 -31.07 -27.08
CA VAL A 273 -9.24 -31.22 -26.69
C VAL A 273 -9.11 -32.40 -25.71
N SER A 274 -8.03 -33.18 -25.80
CA SER A 274 -7.80 -34.25 -24.82
C SER A 274 -7.59 -33.67 -23.42
N SER A 275 -8.15 -34.33 -22.40
CA SER A 275 -8.03 -33.91 -21.00
C SER A 275 -6.57 -33.83 -20.55
N GLN A 276 -5.72 -34.73 -21.03
CA GLN A 276 -4.29 -34.74 -20.73
C GLN A 276 -3.58 -33.50 -21.29
N THR A 277 -3.84 -33.12 -22.55
CA THR A 277 -3.30 -31.89 -23.15
C THR A 277 -3.76 -30.66 -22.39
N MET A 278 -5.04 -30.59 -22.05
CA MET A 278 -5.57 -29.46 -21.26
C MET A 278 -4.94 -29.41 -19.87
N ALA A 279 -4.75 -30.56 -19.22
CA ALA A 279 -4.14 -30.64 -17.91
C ALA A 279 -2.68 -30.14 -17.92
N ARG A 280 -1.88 -30.56 -18.92
CA ARG A 280 -0.51 -30.05 -19.14
C ARG A 280 -0.53 -28.53 -19.34
N PHE A 281 -1.42 -28.02 -20.20
CA PHE A 281 -1.54 -26.59 -20.49
C PHE A 281 -1.91 -25.75 -19.26
N LEU A 282 -2.91 -26.18 -18.49
CA LEU A 282 -3.34 -25.47 -17.27
C LEU A 282 -2.27 -25.52 -16.18
N ARG A 283 -1.60 -26.66 -16.01
CA ARG A 283 -0.46 -26.77 -15.07
C ARG A 283 0.65 -25.80 -15.43
N ALA A 284 1.07 -25.76 -16.70
CA ALA A 284 2.09 -24.81 -17.17
C ALA A 284 1.65 -23.35 -16.97
N SER A 285 0.39 -23.03 -17.31
CA SER A 285 -0.18 -21.68 -17.22
C SER A 285 -0.27 -21.16 -15.78
N VAL A 286 -0.60 -22.03 -14.82
CA VAL A 286 -0.62 -21.71 -13.38
C VAL A 286 0.79 -21.67 -12.81
N ASN A 287 1.62 -22.67 -13.13
CA ASN A 287 2.94 -22.83 -12.54
C ASN A 287 3.91 -21.71 -12.94
N ARG A 288 3.83 -21.15 -14.15
CA ARG A 288 4.71 -20.02 -14.53
C ARG A 288 4.60 -18.84 -13.55
N TYR A 289 3.39 -18.52 -13.09
CA TYR A 289 3.17 -17.42 -12.16
C TYR A 289 3.43 -17.82 -10.70
N CYS A 290 3.09 -19.07 -10.31
CA CYS A 290 3.48 -19.58 -9.00
C CYS A 290 5.00 -19.57 -8.84
N PHE A 291 5.72 -20.11 -9.84
CA PHE A 291 7.18 -20.16 -9.86
C PHE A 291 7.77 -18.77 -9.78
N LEU A 292 7.34 -17.84 -10.63
CA LEU A 292 7.89 -16.47 -10.59
C LEU A 292 7.69 -15.79 -9.23
N PHE A 293 6.49 -15.91 -8.64
CA PHE A 293 6.22 -15.37 -7.31
C PHE A 293 7.09 -16.03 -6.23
N GLU A 294 7.13 -17.36 -6.19
CA GLU A 294 7.83 -18.13 -5.17
C GLU A 294 9.35 -17.99 -5.30
N TYR A 295 9.86 -17.95 -6.53
CA TYR A 295 11.27 -17.72 -6.83
C TYR A 295 11.71 -16.35 -6.32
N VAL A 296 11.07 -15.26 -6.75
CA VAL A 296 11.43 -13.91 -6.30
C VAL A 296 11.30 -13.80 -4.78
N LYS A 297 10.22 -14.35 -4.21
CA LYS A 297 10.00 -14.38 -2.77
C LYS A 297 11.07 -15.15 -2.00
N SER A 298 11.64 -16.21 -2.58
CA SER A 298 12.72 -16.98 -1.96
C SER A 298 14.05 -16.23 -1.93
N GLN A 299 14.24 -15.30 -2.88
CA GLN A 299 15.42 -14.45 -2.97
C GLN A 299 15.31 -13.19 -2.10
N THR A 300 14.11 -12.85 -1.60
CA THR A 300 13.96 -11.68 -0.75
C THR A 300 14.43 -11.96 0.68
N GLY A 301 15.04 -10.95 1.29
CA GLY A 301 15.44 -11.00 2.70
C GLY A 301 14.26 -10.81 3.66
N LEU A 302 14.57 -10.45 4.90
CA LEU A 302 13.55 -10.04 5.90
C LEU A 302 12.72 -8.82 5.45
N LYS A 303 13.22 -8.10 4.45
CA LYS A 303 12.59 -6.93 3.81
C LYS A 303 12.58 -7.15 2.30
N TYR A 304 11.56 -6.63 1.65
CA TYR A 304 11.41 -6.70 0.19
C TYR A 304 11.69 -5.31 -0.37
N SER A 305 12.34 -5.25 -1.53
CA SER A 305 12.54 -4.02 -2.30
C SER A 305 11.31 -3.70 -3.17
N LEU A 306 11.24 -2.46 -3.69
CA LEU A 306 10.20 -2.07 -4.64
C LEU A 306 10.23 -2.95 -5.91
N PRO A 307 11.39 -3.19 -6.57
CA PRO A 307 11.43 -4.02 -7.76
C PRO A 307 10.91 -5.44 -7.51
N GLU A 308 11.27 -6.08 -6.39
CA GLU A 308 10.76 -7.41 -6.02
C GLU A 308 9.24 -7.40 -5.79
N THR A 309 8.74 -6.37 -5.12
CA THR A 309 7.30 -6.19 -4.84
C THR A 309 6.50 -6.11 -6.13
N VAL A 310 6.97 -5.33 -7.13
CA VAL A 310 6.29 -5.17 -8.42
C VAL A 310 6.22 -6.49 -9.18
N VAL A 311 7.31 -7.27 -9.20
CA VAL A 311 7.34 -8.59 -9.86
C VAL A 311 6.41 -9.58 -9.17
N MET A 312 6.48 -9.68 -7.84
CA MET A 312 5.58 -10.56 -7.07
C MET A 312 4.11 -10.19 -7.25
N ALA A 313 3.78 -8.89 -7.27
CA ALA A 313 2.42 -8.42 -7.49
C ALA A 313 1.92 -8.77 -8.90
N ALA A 314 2.73 -8.53 -9.95
CA ALA A 314 2.40 -8.89 -11.32
C ALA A 314 2.16 -10.40 -11.48
N ALA A 315 2.99 -11.24 -10.85
CA ALA A 315 2.83 -12.69 -10.85
C ALA A 315 1.50 -13.12 -10.18
N LEU A 316 1.20 -12.58 -8.99
CA LEU A 316 -0.03 -12.89 -8.26
C LEU A 316 -1.28 -12.41 -9.00
N ARG A 317 -1.22 -11.29 -9.72
CA ARG A 317 -2.30 -10.85 -10.61
C ARG A 317 -2.48 -11.79 -11.79
N GLY A 318 -1.39 -12.16 -12.47
CA GLY A 318 -1.41 -13.11 -13.59
C GLY A 318 -2.04 -14.45 -13.21
N LEU A 319 -1.76 -14.91 -11.99
CA LEU A 319 -2.30 -16.15 -11.45
C LEU A 319 -3.84 -16.18 -11.40
N ARG A 320 -4.51 -15.02 -11.21
CA ARG A 320 -5.98 -14.92 -11.21
C ARG A 320 -6.62 -15.20 -12.57
N PHE A 321 -5.85 -15.13 -13.65
CA PHE A 321 -6.30 -15.30 -15.04
C PHE A 321 -5.61 -16.50 -15.72
N SER A 322 -5.01 -17.40 -14.92
CA SER A 322 -4.11 -18.45 -15.42
C SER A 322 -4.79 -19.78 -15.74
N TYR A 323 -6.07 -19.94 -15.42
CA TYR A 323 -6.79 -21.21 -15.64
C TYR A 323 -8.25 -21.05 -16.08
N ASP A 324 -8.79 -19.83 -16.19
CA ASP A 324 -10.22 -19.62 -16.50
C ASP A 324 -10.44 -18.63 -17.66
N CYS A 325 -11.72 -18.48 -18.03
CA CYS A 325 -12.20 -17.45 -18.94
C CYS A 325 -12.65 -16.22 -18.14
N SER A 326 -11.71 -15.35 -17.81
CA SER A 326 -11.96 -14.12 -17.06
C SER A 326 -11.79 -12.87 -17.92
N LEU A 327 -12.35 -11.74 -17.45
CA LEU A 327 -12.32 -10.47 -18.18
C LEU A 327 -10.97 -9.76 -18.00
N ILE A 328 -9.90 -10.40 -18.48
CA ILE A 328 -8.52 -9.92 -18.34
C ILE A 328 -8.32 -8.54 -18.99
N ALA A 329 -9.14 -8.16 -19.97
CA ALA A 329 -9.14 -6.83 -20.57
C ALA A 329 -9.40 -5.69 -19.57
N LYS A 330 -9.99 -5.98 -18.39
CA LYS A 330 -10.14 -5.01 -17.29
C LYS A 330 -8.90 -4.91 -16.38
N GLU A 331 -7.97 -5.85 -16.46
CA GLU A 331 -6.68 -5.79 -15.76
C GLU A 331 -5.65 -5.11 -16.66
N SER A 332 -5.69 -3.79 -16.69
CA SER A 332 -4.86 -2.97 -17.60
C SER A 332 -3.36 -3.20 -17.42
N VAL A 333 -2.90 -3.47 -16.19
CA VAL A 333 -1.50 -3.77 -15.89
C VAL A 333 -1.03 -5.04 -16.60
N LEU A 334 -1.88 -6.03 -16.78
CA LEU A 334 -1.51 -7.24 -17.54
C LEU A 334 -1.81 -7.07 -19.04
N TRP A 335 -2.99 -6.54 -19.36
CA TRP A 335 -3.54 -6.56 -20.71
C TRP A 335 -2.98 -5.47 -21.63
N GLY A 336 -2.89 -4.23 -21.12
CA GLY A 336 -2.44 -3.06 -21.86
C GLY A 336 -0.93 -3.04 -22.06
N ASP A 337 -0.48 -2.24 -23.02
CA ASP A 337 0.95 -2.03 -23.30
C ASP A 337 1.41 -0.68 -22.72
N LYS A 338 1.26 0.40 -23.50
CA LYS A 338 1.43 1.78 -23.05
C LYS A 338 0.20 2.59 -23.42
N TRP A 339 -0.29 3.43 -22.52
CA TRP A 339 -1.40 4.34 -22.81
C TRP A 339 -1.33 5.60 -21.96
N THR A 340 -1.91 6.68 -22.44
CA THR A 340 -2.03 7.94 -21.68
C THR A 340 -3.37 8.00 -20.96
N SER A 341 -3.34 8.35 -19.67
CA SER A 341 -4.52 8.57 -18.84
C SER A 341 -4.56 10.01 -18.37
N THR A 342 -5.74 10.63 -18.38
CA THR A 342 -5.93 11.97 -17.80
C THR A 342 -6.17 11.87 -16.30
N GLN A 343 -5.36 12.56 -15.51
CA GLN A 343 -5.55 12.69 -14.07
C GLN A 343 -5.88 14.15 -13.75
N ARG A 344 -7.01 14.39 -13.10
CA ARG A 344 -7.36 15.70 -12.56
C ARG A 344 -6.50 15.96 -11.32
N VAL A 345 -5.64 16.96 -11.41
CA VAL A 345 -4.87 17.48 -10.28
C VAL A 345 -5.56 18.77 -9.85
N ARG A 346 -5.94 18.87 -8.58
CA ARG A 346 -6.40 20.14 -8.02
C ARG A 346 -5.19 21.05 -7.90
N VAL A 347 -5.24 22.20 -8.55
CA VAL A 347 -4.24 23.26 -8.37
C VAL A 347 -4.81 24.26 -7.36
N GLU A 348 -3.92 24.88 -6.59
CA GLU A 348 -4.28 26.03 -5.73
C GLU A 348 -4.95 27.11 -6.59
N GLY A 349 -6.15 27.55 -6.20
CA GLY A 349 -7.00 28.45 -6.99
C GLY A 349 -8.32 27.82 -7.49
N GLY A 350 -8.52 26.51 -7.33
CA GLY A 350 -9.82 25.86 -7.55
C GLY A 350 -10.03 25.26 -8.94
N GLU A 351 -9.19 25.59 -9.93
CA GLU A 351 -9.25 24.97 -11.26
C GLU A 351 -8.54 23.61 -11.30
N ALA A 352 -9.24 22.60 -11.81
CA ALA A 352 -8.70 21.26 -11.95
C ALA A 352 -7.83 21.16 -13.22
N ARG A 353 -6.51 21.22 -13.08
CA ARG A 353 -5.59 20.99 -14.19
C ARG A 353 -5.60 19.52 -14.58
N ILE A 354 -5.90 19.23 -15.84
CA ILE A 354 -5.85 17.88 -16.39
C ILE A 354 -4.40 17.58 -16.78
N THR A 355 -3.76 16.68 -16.03
CA THR A 355 -2.40 16.21 -16.35
C THR A 355 -2.51 14.89 -17.12
N LYS A 356 -1.80 14.77 -18.24
CA LYS A 356 -1.66 13.48 -18.95
C LYS A 356 -0.57 12.67 -18.26
N VAL A 357 -0.92 11.48 -17.80
CA VAL A 357 -0.01 10.54 -17.13
C VAL A 357 0.13 9.31 -18.01
N GLU A 358 1.36 8.98 -18.39
CA GLU A 358 1.65 7.73 -19.09
C GLU A 358 1.46 6.54 -18.14
N ARG A 359 0.84 5.49 -18.65
CA ARG A 359 0.58 4.24 -17.93
C ARG A 359 1.20 3.10 -18.69
N GLU A 360 1.66 2.11 -17.93
CA GLU A 360 2.36 0.94 -18.42
C GLU A 360 1.61 -0.33 -18.01
N GLY A 361 1.62 -1.32 -18.90
CA GLY A 361 1.16 -2.69 -18.66
C GLY A 361 2.07 -3.71 -19.31
N LEU A 362 1.75 -5.00 -19.26
CA LEU A 362 2.64 -6.08 -19.73
C LEU A 362 2.36 -6.54 -21.16
N GLY A 363 1.31 -6.03 -21.78
CA GLY A 363 1.03 -6.17 -23.21
C GLY A 363 0.48 -7.53 -23.63
N LEU A 364 -0.16 -8.28 -22.73
CA LEU A 364 -0.73 -9.60 -23.05
C LEU A 364 -1.72 -9.56 -24.22
N ASN A 365 -2.40 -8.42 -24.44
CA ASN A 365 -3.29 -8.26 -25.59
C ASN A 365 -2.53 -8.33 -26.93
N LYS A 366 -1.38 -7.66 -27.01
CA LYS A 366 -0.59 -7.60 -28.25
C LYS A 366 -0.06 -8.98 -28.60
N THR A 367 0.60 -9.65 -27.66
CA THR A 367 1.19 -10.99 -27.86
C THR A 367 0.12 -12.05 -28.12
N SER A 368 -0.99 -12.02 -27.38
CA SER A 368 -2.15 -12.89 -27.66
C SER A 368 -2.68 -12.70 -29.09
N THR A 369 -2.85 -11.46 -29.52
CA THR A 369 -3.40 -11.16 -30.85
C THR A 369 -2.45 -11.61 -31.97
N SER A 370 -1.15 -11.32 -31.85
CA SER A 370 -0.17 -11.62 -32.89
C SER A 370 0.26 -13.08 -32.94
N HIS A 371 0.29 -13.79 -31.80
CA HIS A 371 0.89 -15.13 -31.71
C HIS A 371 -0.06 -16.21 -31.17
N GLY A 372 -1.31 -15.88 -30.85
CA GLY A 372 -2.28 -16.85 -30.37
C GLY A 372 -2.30 -17.06 -28.85
N PHE A 373 -1.24 -16.65 -28.13
CA PHE A 373 -1.12 -16.80 -26.67
C PHE A 373 -0.50 -15.56 -26.02
N GLY A 374 -0.93 -15.21 -24.81
CA GLY A 374 -0.44 -14.05 -24.07
C GLY A 374 0.82 -14.34 -23.25
N TRP A 375 1.89 -13.61 -23.54
CA TRP A 375 3.08 -13.45 -22.70
C TRP A 375 3.51 -11.99 -22.60
N TRP A 376 4.38 -11.68 -21.63
CA TRP A 376 4.85 -10.31 -21.41
C TRP A 376 5.68 -9.83 -22.60
N LEU A 377 5.43 -8.61 -23.06
CA LEU A 377 6.16 -8.06 -24.20
C LEU A 377 7.68 -8.08 -23.97
N PRO A 378 8.48 -8.43 -25.00
CA PRO A 378 9.94 -8.36 -24.93
C PRO A 378 10.44 -6.98 -24.51
N GLY A 379 11.57 -6.92 -23.80
CA GLY A 379 12.19 -5.68 -23.32
C GLY A 379 11.54 -5.09 -22.05
N LYS A 380 10.41 -5.61 -21.57
CA LYS A 380 9.79 -5.15 -20.31
C LYS A 380 10.42 -5.78 -19.07
N PHE A 381 10.77 -7.05 -19.16
CA PHE A 381 11.32 -7.84 -18.06
C PHE A 381 12.67 -8.40 -18.44
N ASP A 382 13.65 -8.20 -17.57
CA ASP A 382 14.98 -8.78 -17.67
C ASP A 382 14.99 -10.11 -16.92
N TRP A 383 15.09 -11.19 -17.70
CA TRP A 383 15.12 -12.56 -17.20
C TRP A 383 16.44 -12.94 -16.54
N SER A 384 17.52 -12.18 -16.77
CA SER A 384 18.82 -12.43 -16.13
C SER A 384 18.83 -11.95 -14.69
N THR A 385 18.25 -10.77 -14.44
CA THR A 385 18.17 -10.16 -13.10
C THR A 385 16.85 -10.46 -12.40
N TRP A 386 15.87 -11.03 -13.10
CA TRP A 386 14.51 -11.26 -12.61
C TRP A 386 13.82 -9.97 -12.15
N ARG A 387 13.98 -8.89 -12.92
CA ARG A 387 13.43 -7.56 -12.63
C ARG A 387 12.78 -6.95 -13.86
N PHE A 388 11.82 -6.05 -13.66
CA PHE A 388 11.38 -5.17 -14.75
C PHE A 388 12.49 -4.16 -15.08
N ALA A 389 12.56 -3.74 -16.34
CA ALA A 389 13.34 -2.56 -16.71
C ALA A 389 12.93 -1.38 -15.81
N SER A 390 13.88 -0.54 -15.37
CA SER A 390 13.65 0.45 -14.30
C SER A 390 12.43 1.32 -14.58
N ASP A 391 12.36 1.90 -15.78
CA ASP A 391 11.30 2.78 -16.23
C ASP A 391 9.92 2.07 -16.30
N VAL A 392 9.91 0.80 -16.68
CA VAL A 392 8.72 -0.06 -16.67
C VAL A 392 8.28 -0.37 -15.24
N GLY A 393 9.22 -0.76 -14.37
CA GLY A 393 8.96 -1.11 -12.97
C GLY A 393 8.32 0.04 -12.19
N ASP A 394 8.81 1.27 -12.39
CA ASP A 394 8.28 2.46 -11.74
C ASP A 394 6.86 2.78 -12.20
N ARG A 395 6.59 2.71 -13.51
CA ARG A 395 5.23 2.93 -14.05
C ARG A 395 4.24 1.82 -13.64
N LEU A 396 4.70 0.59 -13.47
CA LEU A 396 3.89 -0.53 -12.95
C LEU A 396 3.60 -0.38 -11.44
N ALA A 397 4.55 0.16 -10.66
CA ALA A 397 4.38 0.42 -9.23
C ALA A 397 3.25 1.44 -8.94
N VAL A 398 2.96 2.33 -9.90
CA VAL A 398 1.91 3.37 -9.81
C VAL A 398 0.48 2.79 -9.96
N GLY A 399 0.33 1.46 -10.12
CA GLY A 399 -0.92 0.77 -10.44
C GLY A 399 -1.50 -0.17 -9.38
N ASN A 400 -1.15 -0.04 -8.08
CA ASN A 400 -1.74 -0.92 -7.06
C ASN A 400 -3.15 -0.49 -6.59
N ASP A 401 -4.16 -0.75 -7.43
CA ASP A 401 -5.57 -0.48 -7.15
C ASP A 401 -6.12 -1.26 -5.94
N LEU A 402 -5.45 -2.33 -5.52
CA LEU A 402 -5.91 -3.22 -4.46
C LEU A 402 -5.99 -2.53 -3.10
N LEU A 403 -4.97 -1.73 -2.75
CA LEU A 403 -4.99 -0.92 -1.53
C LEU A 403 -5.89 0.33 -1.65
N ARG A 404 -6.03 0.87 -2.86
CA ARG A 404 -6.87 2.05 -3.10
C ARG A 404 -8.36 1.74 -2.91
N GLN A 405 -8.80 0.55 -3.32
CA GLN A 405 -10.20 0.13 -3.21
C GLN A 405 -10.59 -0.24 -1.78
N ASP A 406 -9.72 -0.92 -1.03
CA ASP A 406 -10.03 -1.41 0.32
C ASP A 406 -9.94 -0.33 1.40
N TYR A 407 -9.23 0.77 1.12
CA TYR A 407 -8.96 1.82 2.10
C TYR A 407 -9.35 3.22 1.61
N LYS A 408 -10.41 3.34 0.79
CA LYS A 408 -10.88 4.64 0.25
C LYS A 408 -10.90 5.78 1.28
N ARG A 409 -11.34 5.51 2.52
CA ARG A 409 -11.41 6.51 3.62
C ARG A 409 -10.05 6.84 4.25
N GLN A 410 -9.05 5.95 4.16
CA GLN A 410 -7.72 6.10 4.77
C GLN A 410 -6.59 6.12 3.71
N TRP A 411 -6.94 6.34 2.44
CA TRP A 411 -6.01 6.29 1.32
C TRP A 411 -4.85 7.26 1.48
N ARG A 412 -5.10 8.46 2.03
CA ARG A 412 -4.05 9.45 2.31
C ARG A 412 -2.99 8.90 3.27
N VAL A 413 -3.41 8.24 4.35
CA VAL A 413 -2.48 7.61 5.32
C VAL A 413 -1.68 6.50 4.65
N LEU A 414 -2.31 5.67 3.81
CA LEU A 414 -1.59 4.61 3.08
C LEU A 414 -0.62 5.17 2.04
N LYS A 415 -1.02 6.24 1.35
CA LYS A 415 -0.18 6.95 0.39
C LYS A 415 1.05 7.48 1.11
N ASP A 416 0.88 8.17 2.22
CA ASP A 416 1.97 8.71 3.03
C ASP A 416 2.94 7.61 3.49
N ILE A 417 2.44 6.48 4.01
CA ILE A 417 3.30 5.34 4.42
C ILE A 417 4.04 4.74 3.21
N ARG A 418 3.34 4.59 2.09
CA ARG A 418 3.91 4.05 0.85
C ARG A 418 5.01 4.95 0.33
N ASP A 419 4.76 6.26 0.25
CA ASP A 419 5.70 7.24 -0.29
C ASP A 419 6.98 7.28 0.56
N VAL A 420 6.88 7.13 1.88
CA VAL A 420 8.07 6.93 2.75
C VAL A 420 8.80 5.63 2.44
N HIS A 421 8.11 4.49 2.36
CA HIS A 421 8.76 3.21 2.06
C HIS A 421 9.45 3.22 0.70
N VAL A 422 8.85 3.89 -0.28
CA VAL A 422 9.39 4.11 -1.61
C VAL A 422 10.70 4.90 -1.55
N ARG A 423 10.77 6.00 -0.80
CA ARG A 423 12.04 6.73 -0.57
C ARG A 423 13.09 5.90 0.17
N MET A 424 12.68 5.04 1.11
CA MET A 424 13.60 4.14 1.83
C MET A 424 14.14 3.03 0.93
N TRP A 425 13.30 2.46 0.06
CA TRP A 425 13.72 1.49 -0.95
C TRP A 425 14.69 2.09 -1.95
N GLN A 426 14.48 3.35 -2.34
CA GLN A 426 15.43 4.08 -3.17
C GLN A 426 16.78 4.24 -2.48
N ALA A 427 16.80 4.64 -1.20
CA ALA A 427 18.05 4.71 -0.44
C ALA A 427 18.75 3.35 -0.33
N GLN A 428 17.98 2.26 -0.22
CA GLN A 428 18.51 0.91 -0.17
C GLN A 428 19.08 0.46 -1.53
N SER A 429 18.46 0.83 -2.65
CA SER A 429 18.96 0.46 -4.00
C SER A 429 20.31 1.10 -4.31
N TRP A 430 20.59 2.27 -3.76
CA TRP A 430 21.87 2.97 -3.89
C TRP A 430 23.04 2.24 -3.24
N LEU A 431 22.80 1.37 -2.25
CA LEU A 431 23.85 0.66 -1.51
C LEU A 431 24.76 -0.14 -2.43
N GLY A 432 24.17 -0.98 -3.29
CA GLY A 432 24.90 -1.77 -4.26
C GLY A 432 25.34 -0.94 -5.47
N ARG A 433 24.44 -0.09 -5.99
CA ARG A 433 24.67 0.70 -7.21
C ARG A 433 25.88 1.63 -7.10
N TYR A 434 26.08 2.27 -5.95
CA TYR A 434 27.17 3.24 -5.74
C TYR A 434 28.19 2.78 -4.69
N ARG A 435 28.21 1.49 -4.36
CA ARG A 435 29.14 0.89 -3.38
C ARG A 435 29.26 1.72 -2.09
N VAL A 436 28.13 2.10 -1.50
CA VAL A 436 28.03 3.05 -0.37
C VAL A 436 28.88 2.64 0.85
N GLN A 437 29.19 1.35 1.00
CA GLN A 437 30.06 0.88 2.07
C GLN A 437 31.54 1.23 1.84
N ASP A 438 31.97 1.22 0.58
CA ASP A 438 33.37 1.34 0.18
C ASP A 438 33.73 2.80 -0.18
N ASP A 439 32.80 3.52 -0.80
CA ASP A 439 33.01 4.90 -1.25
C ASP A 439 32.63 5.91 -0.16
N ALA A 440 33.63 6.68 0.31
CA ALA A 440 33.46 7.65 1.39
C ALA A 440 32.56 8.85 1.02
N VAL A 441 32.52 9.25 -0.25
CA VAL A 441 31.66 10.33 -0.74
C VAL A 441 30.22 9.81 -0.82
N ALA A 442 30.01 8.65 -1.42
CA ALA A 442 28.71 8.00 -1.50
C ALA A 442 28.12 7.72 -0.11
N LYS A 443 28.94 7.20 0.82
CA LYS A 443 28.55 7.00 2.22
C LYS A 443 28.05 8.27 2.87
N ARG A 444 28.76 9.38 2.69
CA ARG A 444 28.41 10.68 3.28
C ARG A 444 27.10 11.23 2.73
N LEU A 445 26.96 11.24 1.40
CA LEU A 445 25.74 11.70 0.74
C LEU A 445 24.54 10.84 1.10
N TRP A 446 24.74 9.53 1.24
CA TRP A 446 23.70 8.60 1.66
C TRP A 446 23.22 8.86 3.09
N LEU A 447 24.13 9.03 4.05
CA LEU A 447 23.77 9.39 5.43
C LEU A 447 23.05 10.74 5.49
N GLU A 448 23.52 11.73 4.74
CA GLU A 448 22.92 13.06 4.63
C GLU A 448 21.50 13.00 4.02
N TYR A 449 21.29 12.18 2.99
CA TYR A 449 19.98 11.95 2.42
C TYR A 449 19.01 11.36 3.45
N LEU A 450 19.46 10.40 4.27
CA LEU A 450 18.64 9.82 5.33
C LEU A 450 18.27 10.86 6.41
N HIS A 451 19.22 11.71 6.83
CA HIS A 451 18.95 12.81 7.78
C HIS A 451 17.93 13.78 7.20
N SER A 452 18.17 14.21 5.96
CA SER A 452 17.36 15.20 5.26
C SER A 452 15.95 14.70 4.99
N THR A 453 15.79 13.41 4.67
CA THR A 453 14.48 12.78 4.50
C THR A 453 13.68 12.78 5.79
N ALA A 454 14.32 12.45 6.93
CA ALA A 454 13.65 12.50 8.23
C ALA A 454 13.23 13.93 8.61
N ILE A 455 14.09 14.91 8.33
CA ILE A 455 13.84 16.33 8.63
C ILE A 455 12.75 16.93 7.72
N GLU A 456 12.81 16.69 6.41
CA GLU A 456 11.81 17.18 5.46
C GLU A 456 10.41 16.66 5.81
N LEU A 457 10.30 15.36 6.10
CA LEU A 457 9.03 14.77 6.51
C LEU A 457 8.56 15.29 7.87
N PHE A 458 9.48 15.57 8.81
CA PHE A 458 9.16 16.13 10.11
C PHE A 458 8.54 17.52 9.96
N GLN A 459 9.16 18.40 9.17
CA GLN A 459 8.65 19.73 8.88
C GLN A 459 7.23 19.69 8.29
N ARG A 460 6.99 18.78 7.34
CA ARG A 460 5.68 18.60 6.71
C ARG A 460 4.62 18.07 7.68
N ASP A 461 4.97 17.05 8.47
CA ASP A 461 4.03 16.45 9.41
C ASP A 461 3.66 17.41 10.56
N VAL A 462 4.62 18.20 11.07
CA VAL A 462 4.35 19.22 12.09
C VAL A 462 3.42 20.29 11.55
N TRP A 463 3.71 20.85 10.36
CA TRP A 463 2.88 21.89 9.78
C TRP A 463 1.49 21.38 9.38
N ARG A 464 1.41 20.17 8.81
CA ARG A 464 0.14 19.50 8.54
C ARG A 464 -0.73 19.35 9.78
N VAL A 465 -0.14 19.03 10.95
CA VAL A 465 -0.88 18.97 12.21
C VAL A 465 -1.36 20.36 12.62
N ALA A 466 -0.54 21.41 12.45
CA ALA A 466 -0.93 22.78 12.75
C ALA A 466 -2.10 23.26 11.87
N LEU A 467 -2.07 22.96 10.57
CA LEU A 467 -3.14 23.30 9.60
C LEU A 467 -4.49 22.65 9.92
N LYS A 468 -4.53 21.56 10.71
CA LYS A 468 -5.82 21.00 11.18
C LYS A 468 -6.60 21.98 12.06
N SER A 469 -5.91 22.94 12.69
CA SER A 469 -6.56 23.96 13.50
C SER A 469 -7.53 24.83 12.70
N VAL A 470 -7.28 25.03 11.40
CA VAL A 470 -8.18 25.76 10.49
C VAL A 470 -9.61 25.18 10.49
N SER A 471 -9.73 23.88 10.70
CA SER A 471 -11.02 23.18 10.73
C SER A 471 -11.69 23.10 12.12
N TRP A 472 -11.12 23.72 13.14
CA TRP A 472 -11.68 23.67 14.49
C TRP A 472 -12.98 24.47 14.59
N LYS A 473 -14.03 23.83 15.12
CA LYS A 473 -15.33 24.47 15.39
C LYS A 473 -15.24 25.66 16.36
N THR A 474 -14.18 25.71 17.15
CA THR A 474 -13.96 26.68 18.22
C THR A 474 -13.26 27.95 17.73
N GLY A 475 -12.85 27.97 16.46
CA GLY A 475 -11.99 28.96 15.84
C GLY A 475 -10.59 28.39 15.57
N SER A 476 -10.03 28.75 14.42
CA SER A 476 -8.67 28.36 14.05
C SER A 476 -7.62 29.00 14.95
N ASP A 477 -6.52 28.28 15.16
CA ASP A 477 -5.31 28.84 15.78
C ASP A 477 -4.34 29.36 14.71
N VAL A 478 -4.25 28.71 13.55
CA VAL A 478 -3.49 29.23 12.38
C VAL A 478 -4.35 30.21 11.59
N THR A 479 -3.76 31.31 11.12
CA THR A 479 -4.47 32.31 10.30
C THR A 479 -4.74 31.81 8.87
N ASP A 480 -5.74 32.38 8.21
CA ASP A 480 -6.09 32.02 6.84
C ASP A 480 -4.93 32.38 5.88
N GLU A 481 -4.29 33.54 6.08
CA GLU A 481 -3.12 33.99 5.31
C GLU A 481 -1.94 33.03 5.47
N ALA A 482 -1.68 32.56 6.70
CA ALA A 482 -0.62 31.58 6.95
C ALA A 482 -0.91 30.24 6.28
N SER A 483 -2.17 29.82 6.26
CA SER A 483 -2.60 28.58 5.59
C SER A 483 -2.44 28.64 4.07
N MET A 484 -2.62 29.81 3.46
CA MET A 484 -2.41 30.02 2.02
C MET A 484 -0.92 30.22 1.68
N LYS A 485 -0.18 30.96 2.51
CA LYS A 485 1.24 31.26 2.28
C LYS A 485 2.14 30.02 2.43
N TYR A 486 1.78 29.12 3.35
CA TYR A 486 2.58 27.93 3.64
C TYR A 486 1.74 26.65 3.44
N PRO A 487 1.70 26.08 2.23
CA PRO A 487 1.07 24.80 2.01
C PRO A 487 1.86 23.65 2.67
N GLU A 488 1.23 22.48 2.81
CA GLU A 488 1.89 21.28 3.40
C GLU A 488 3.19 20.85 2.69
N SER A 489 3.36 21.20 1.41
CA SER A 489 4.58 20.95 0.63
C SER A 489 5.71 21.91 0.98
N SER A 490 5.38 23.13 1.42
CA SER A 490 6.35 24.19 1.74
C SER A 490 6.07 24.78 3.12
N PRO A 491 6.38 24.03 4.20
CA PRO A 491 6.18 24.50 5.57
C PRO A 491 7.07 25.72 5.90
N PRO A 492 6.67 26.56 6.87
CA PRO A 492 7.47 27.70 7.30
C PRO A 492 8.75 27.27 8.02
N SER A 493 9.67 28.22 8.19
CA SER A 493 10.83 28.03 9.07
C SER A 493 10.38 27.92 10.52
N PHE A 494 10.81 26.87 11.20
CA PHE A 494 10.48 26.60 12.61
C PHE A 494 11.38 27.39 13.56
N CYS A 495 11.33 28.71 13.46
CA CYS A 495 11.98 29.65 14.37
C CYS A 495 10.97 30.72 14.81
N TYR A 496 11.37 31.55 15.78
CA TYR A 496 10.46 32.53 16.35
C TYR A 496 9.97 33.54 15.31
N ASP A 497 10.88 34.04 14.47
CA ASP A 497 10.58 35.00 13.41
C ASP A 497 9.75 34.37 12.29
N GLY A 498 10.11 33.16 11.86
CA GLY A 498 9.41 32.45 10.78
C GLY A 498 7.97 32.06 11.13
N LEU A 499 7.69 31.81 12.42
CA LEU A 499 6.35 31.52 12.94
C LEU A 499 5.64 32.77 13.47
N SER A 500 6.28 33.93 13.42
CA SER A 500 5.67 35.19 13.84
C SER A 500 4.51 35.53 12.91
N ASN A 501 3.41 36.01 13.50
CA ASN A 501 2.20 36.43 12.78
C ASN A 501 1.44 35.32 12.05
N LEU A 502 1.72 34.04 12.33
CA LEU A 502 1.01 32.91 11.70
C LEU A 502 -0.18 32.39 12.50
N PHE A 503 -0.41 32.90 13.71
CA PHE A 503 -1.43 32.39 14.62
C PHE A 503 -2.40 33.48 15.09
N HIS A 504 -3.56 33.08 15.59
CA HIS A 504 -4.53 33.94 16.28
C HIS A 504 -4.35 33.90 17.80
N ASP A 505 -4.57 35.03 18.48
CA ASP A 505 -4.79 35.11 19.92
C ASP A 505 -6.20 35.65 20.17
N ARG A 506 -7.19 34.77 20.02
CA ARG A 506 -8.60 35.14 20.16
C ARG A 506 -8.99 35.53 21.58
N GLN A 507 -8.17 35.22 22.59
CA GLN A 507 -8.41 35.70 23.96
C GLN A 507 -8.16 37.21 24.05
N ARG A 508 -7.19 37.72 23.28
CA ARG A 508 -6.79 39.13 23.25
C ARG A 508 -7.27 39.86 22.00
N ASP A 509 -8.12 39.21 21.22
CA ASP A 509 -8.62 39.68 19.93
C ASP A 509 -7.51 40.08 18.93
N VAL A 510 -6.40 39.34 18.94
CA VAL A 510 -5.26 39.58 18.04
C VAL A 510 -5.31 38.60 16.87
N SER A 511 -5.47 39.13 15.65
CA SER A 511 -5.54 38.33 14.43
C SER A 511 -4.18 37.78 13.97
N HIS A 512 -3.08 38.45 14.30
CA HIS A 512 -1.72 38.07 13.90
C HIS A 512 -0.80 38.05 15.11
N THR A 513 -0.49 36.84 15.57
CA THR A 513 0.34 36.62 16.76
C THR A 513 1.31 35.46 16.55
N ARG A 514 2.08 35.22 17.60
CA ARG A 514 3.13 34.22 17.70
C ARG A 514 2.58 32.90 18.27
N PRO A 515 3.27 31.76 18.08
CA PRO A 515 2.85 30.48 18.66
C PRO A 515 2.78 30.55 20.19
N HIS A 516 1.88 29.77 20.80
CA HIS A 516 1.84 29.62 22.25
C HIS A 516 3.00 28.73 22.74
N LEU A 517 3.89 29.29 23.57
CA LEU A 517 5.09 28.61 24.06
C LEU A 517 4.90 28.08 25.48
N VAL A 518 5.43 26.88 25.72
CA VAL A 518 5.36 26.23 27.05
C VAL A 518 6.30 26.91 28.05
N ALA A 519 5.73 27.44 29.14
CA ALA A 519 6.51 28.09 30.20
C ALA A 519 6.20 27.61 31.63
N GLY A 520 5.17 26.77 31.87
CA GLY A 520 4.70 26.43 33.22
C GLY A 520 5.52 25.39 34.00
N ASN A 521 5.34 25.32 35.33
CA ASN A 521 6.13 24.47 36.26
C ASN A 521 6.01 22.95 36.02
N LYS A 522 4.89 22.48 35.44
CA LYS A 522 4.62 21.06 35.21
C LYS A 522 4.87 20.72 33.74
N ILE A 523 6.14 20.54 33.37
CA ILE A 523 6.55 20.12 32.02
C ILE A 523 6.81 18.61 31.96
N ARG A 524 6.43 18.00 30.84
CA ARG A 524 6.57 16.55 30.59
C ARG A 524 8.01 16.13 30.26
N SER A 525 8.74 17.00 29.56
CA SER A 525 10.14 16.77 29.16
C SER A 525 11.02 17.82 29.82
N THR A 526 11.95 17.40 30.67
CA THR A 526 12.82 18.28 31.46
C THR A 526 14.10 18.69 30.74
N SER A 527 14.48 17.98 29.67
CA SER A 527 15.61 18.33 28.82
C SER A 527 15.25 18.35 27.33
N MET A 528 16.05 19.06 26.53
CA MET A 528 15.90 19.07 25.06
C MET A 528 16.15 17.70 24.44
N LYS A 529 17.02 16.89 25.07
CA LYS A 529 17.22 15.49 24.70
C LYS A 529 15.94 14.69 24.85
N ASP A 530 15.26 14.81 25.99
CA ASP A 530 14.01 14.08 26.24
C ASP A 530 12.90 14.54 25.30
N LEU A 531 12.80 15.84 25.01
CA LEU A 531 11.86 16.33 24.01
C LEU A 531 12.15 15.77 22.61
N PHE A 532 13.42 15.77 22.19
CA PHE A 532 13.81 15.18 20.92
C PHE A 532 13.50 13.67 20.86
N ASP A 533 13.84 12.92 21.91
CA ASP A 533 13.54 11.49 21.98
C ASP A 533 12.02 11.24 22.03
N ASP A 534 11.24 12.15 22.63
CA ASP A 534 9.79 12.07 22.55
C ASP A 534 9.25 12.28 21.12
N LEU A 535 9.94 13.08 20.30
CA LEU A 535 9.55 13.30 18.90
C LEU A 535 10.05 12.17 17.98
N PHE A 536 11.34 11.85 18.02
CA PHE A 536 12.01 11.03 17.00
C PHE A 536 12.26 9.57 17.40
N SER A 537 12.32 9.25 18.70
CA SER A 537 12.76 7.91 19.11
C SER A 537 11.81 6.82 18.59
N PRO A 538 12.34 5.72 18.01
CA PRO A 538 11.55 4.55 17.68
C PRO A 538 11.08 3.86 18.97
N SER A 539 9.85 3.37 19.01
CA SER A 539 9.19 2.84 20.21
C SER A 539 9.78 1.54 20.81
N SER A 540 11.05 1.22 20.57
CA SER A 540 11.66 -0.09 20.87
C SER A 540 12.95 -0.06 21.69
N THR A 541 13.49 1.09 22.11
CA THR A 541 14.76 1.13 22.84
C THR A 541 14.54 1.46 24.31
N GLY A 542 14.19 0.45 25.13
CA GLY A 542 14.53 0.31 26.57
C GLY A 542 14.37 1.46 27.57
N THR A 543 13.94 2.65 27.15
CA THR A 543 13.72 3.82 27.99
C THR A 543 12.26 3.79 28.45
N ALA A 544 12.02 4.24 29.67
CA ALA A 544 10.71 4.29 30.32
C ALA A 544 9.73 5.29 29.66
N MET A 545 9.83 5.52 28.35
CA MET A 545 8.98 6.43 27.61
C MET A 545 7.71 5.74 27.09
N LYS A 546 6.59 6.41 27.35
CA LYS A 546 5.22 5.92 27.20
C LYS A 546 4.87 5.59 25.75
N ARG A 547 4.01 4.59 25.57
CA ARG A 547 3.47 4.17 24.27
C ARG A 547 2.64 5.30 23.63
N ARG A 548 3.13 5.85 22.52
CA ARG A 548 2.47 6.94 21.77
C ARG A 548 1.30 6.39 20.95
N ARG A 549 0.06 6.80 21.28
CA ARG A 549 -1.19 6.37 20.63
C ARG A 549 -1.67 7.44 19.65
N GLY A 550 -1.41 7.29 18.36
CA GLY A 550 -2.07 8.11 17.32
C GLY A 550 -1.14 8.81 16.34
N TRP A 551 0.13 9.00 16.67
CA TRP A 551 1.12 9.66 15.80
C TRP A 551 2.44 8.90 15.67
N ALA A 552 2.52 7.67 16.18
CA ALA A 552 3.64 6.76 15.94
C ALA A 552 3.78 6.37 14.46
N SER A 553 2.69 6.49 13.71
CA SER A 553 2.56 6.21 12.29
C SER A 553 2.92 7.37 11.36
N LEU A 554 3.34 8.51 11.91
CA LEU A 554 3.66 9.67 11.07
C LEU A 554 4.86 9.36 10.14
N PRO A 555 4.80 9.82 8.87
CA PRO A 555 5.85 9.66 7.87
C PRO A 555 7.27 9.85 8.40
N TYR A 556 7.57 10.95 9.09
CA TYR A 556 8.92 11.24 9.55
C TYR A 556 9.46 10.22 10.57
N ARG A 557 8.57 9.61 11.37
CA ARG A 557 8.95 8.60 12.36
C ARG A 557 9.19 7.25 11.72
N ILE A 558 8.38 6.91 10.72
CA ILE A 558 8.64 5.73 9.88
C ILE A 558 10.00 5.90 9.20
N ALA A 559 10.27 7.06 8.60
CA ALA A 559 11.56 7.38 7.98
C ALA A 559 12.71 7.28 8.97
N THR A 560 12.60 7.91 10.16
CA THR A 560 13.64 7.87 11.21
C THR A 560 13.95 6.43 11.63
N ARG A 561 12.94 5.62 11.96
CA ARG A 561 13.14 4.21 12.34
C ARG A 561 13.78 3.42 11.20
N ARG A 562 13.33 3.62 9.96
CA ARG A 562 13.86 2.92 8.77
C ARG A 562 15.30 3.31 8.47
N SER A 563 15.65 4.59 8.59
CA SER A 563 17.02 5.06 8.45
C SER A 563 17.93 4.40 9.48
N ILE A 564 17.53 4.33 10.76
CA ILE A 564 18.30 3.63 11.80
C ILE A 564 18.50 2.16 11.44
N GLU A 565 17.43 1.43 11.09
CA GLU A 565 17.50 0.03 10.70
C GLU A 565 18.40 -0.20 9.47
N LEU A 566 18.40 0.74 8.52
CA LEU A 566 19.19 0.65 7.30
C LEU A 566 20.67 0.95 7.57
N VAL A 567 20.97 1.98 8.37
CA VAL A 567 22.34 2.29 8.81
C VAL A 567 22.90 1.14 9.65
N GLU A 568 22.10 0.57 10.56
CA GLU A 568 22.51 -0.57 11.38
C GLU A 568 22.84 -1.80 10.53
N MET A 569 21.99 -2.10 9.54
CA MET A 569 22.21 -3.21 8.61
C MET A 569 23.51 -3.06 7.81
N VAL A 570 23.85 -1.83 7.41
CA VAL A 570 24.93 -1.55 6.46
C VAL A 570 26.26 -1.23 7.16
N LEU A 571 26.21 -0.49 8.27
CA LEU A 571 27.38 0.09 8.95
C LEU A 571 27.49 -0.33 10.42
N GLY A 572 26.53 -1.11 10.93
CA GLY A 572 26.52 -1.62 12.31
C GLY A 572 25.83 -0.69 13.33
N ALA A 573 25.58 -1.24 14.51
CA ALA A 573 24.81 -0.58 15.58
C ALA A 573 25.45 0.73 16.10
N ALA A 574 26.78 0.80 16.15
CA ALA A 574 27.49 2.01 16.58
C ALA A 574 27.26 3.19 15.61
N ALA A 575 27.33 2.92 14.30
CA ALA A 575 27.05 3.92 13.27
C ALA A 575 25.58 4.37 13.30
N ALA A 576 24.64 3.45 13.55
CA ALA A 576 23.22 3.80 13.68
C ALA A 576 22.95 4.70 14.91
N THR A 577 23.61 4.40 16.03
CA THR A 577 23.55 5.22 17.25
C THR A 577 24.13 6.61 17.00
N GLN A 578 25.28 6.68 16.33
CA GLN A 578 25.91 7.94 15.95
C GLN A 578 25.05 8.75 14.99
N TRP A 579 24.45 8.11 13.97
CA TRP A 579 23.57 8.76 13.01
C TRP A 579 22.35 9.38 13.70
N TYR A 580 21.74 8.69 14.67
CA TYR A 580 20.63 9.22 15.45
C TYR A 580 21.04 10.38 16.38
N ALA A 581 22.22 10.29 17.00
CA ALA A 581 22.77 11.40 17.79
C ALA A 581 23.07 12.64 16.93
N GLN A 582 23.56 12.44 15.70
CA GLN A 582 23.74 13.49 14.71
C GLN A 582 22.41 14.10 14.28
N LEU A 583 21.37 13.28 14.04
CA LEU A 583 20.02 13.76 13.73
C LEU A 583 19.52 14.71 14.81
N ARG A 584 19.71 14.37 16.10
CA ARG A 584 19.37 15.25 17.22
C ARG A 584 20.07 16.59 17.13
N ARG A 585 21.39 16.57 16.92
CA ARG A 585 22.19 17.79 16.79
C ARG A 585 21.71 18.66 15.64
N ILE A 586 21.49 18.07 14.47
CA ILE A 586 21.02 18.80 13.28
C ILE A 586 19.65 19.43 13.55
N VAL A 587 18.68 18.65 14.07
CA VAL A 587 17.32 19.15 14.34
C VAL A 587 17.34 20.34 15.29
N LEU A 588 18.11 20.29 16.37
CA LEU A 588 18.20 21.36 17.36
C LEU A 588 18.90 22.62 16.82
N LEU A 589 19.83 22.47 15.87
CA LEU A 589 20.48 23.61 15.22
C LEU A 589 19.60 24.28 14.16
N THR A 590 18.73 23.50 13.49
CA THR A 590 17.92 24.01 12.37
C THR A 590 16.45 24.28 12.72
N HIS A 591 15.96 23.90 13.90
CA HIS A 591 14.58 24.13 14.36
C HIS A 591 14.61 24.66 15.80
N TRP A 592 14.42 25.98 15.95
CA TRP A 592 14.45 26.64 17.26
C TRP A 592 13.08 26.67 17.94
N ILE A 593 12.01 26.34 17.21
CA ILE A 593 10.68 26.10 17.76
C ILE A 593 10.27 24.68 17.40
N LEU A 594 10.04 23.84 18.41
CA LEU A 594 9.64 22.44 18.26
C LEU A 594 8.19 22.24 18.68
N PRO A 595 7.48 21.25 18.11
CA PRO A 595 6.17 20.87 18.60
C PRO A 595 6.25 20.35 20.03
N TRP A 596 5.23 20.65 20.85
CA TRP A 596 5.11 20.09 22.20
C TRP A 596 4.13 18.89 22.18
N PRO A 597 4.63 17.64 22.32
CA PRO A 597 3.80 16.45 22.15
C PRO A 597 3.14 15.92 23.43
N SER A 598 2.06 15.16 23.26
CA SER A 598 1.48 14.27 24.28
C SER A 598 1.60 12.80 23.87
N ASP A 599 1.12 11.92 24.75
CA ASP A 599 0.96 10.49 24.43
C ASP A 599 0.05 10.27 23.20
N THR A 600 -0.84 11.21 22.85
CA THR A 600 -1.83 11.04 21.78
C THR A 600 -1.68 11.99 20.59
N GLU A 601 -1.04 13.13 20.76
CA GLU A 601 -0.97 14.19 19.75
C GLU A 601 0.46 14.71 19.58
N LEU A 602 0.86 15.00 18.33
CA LEU A 602 2.17 15.59 18.02
C LEU A 602 2.28 17.04 18.53
N LEU A 603 1.21 17.81 18.41
CA LEU A 603 1.05 19.16 18.94
C LEU A 603 -0.11 19.14 19.91
N THR A 604 0.17 19.28 21.20
CA THR A 604 -0.88 19.41 22.21
C THR A 604 -1.51 20.78 22.13
N THR A 605 -2.71 20.89 22.68
CA THR A 605 -3.41 22.15 22.77
C THR A 605 -3.58 22.63 24.20
N THR A 606 -3.62 23.94 24.38
CA THR A 606 -4.02 24.57 25.65
C THR A 606 -5.43 24.15 26.04
N LYS A 607 -5.77 24.30 27.33
CA LYS A 607 -7.12 24.06 27.83
C LYS A 607 -8.10 25.06 27.20
N GLU A 608 -9.26 24.57 26.83
CA GLU A 608 -10.38 25.39 26.36
C GLU A 608 -11.38 25.58 27.50
N SER A 609 -11.94 26.78 27.65
CA SER A 609 -12.99 27.08 28.64
C SER A 609 -13.94 28.13 28.09
N ARG A 610 -15.22 27.78 27.99
CA ARG A 610 -16.27 28.72 27.56
C ARG A 610 -16.53 29.81 28.59
N VAL A 611 -16.47 29.48 29.88
CA VAL A 611 -16.73 30.41 31.00
C VAL A 611 -15.72 31.55 31.03
N THR A 612 -14.45 31.26 30.74
CA THR A 612 -13.37 32.26 30.74
C THR A 612 -12.96 32.70 29.33
N ASN A 613 -13.78 32.37 28.32
CA ASN A 613 -13.51 32.60 26.89
C ASN A 613 -12.10 32.15 26.41
N LEU A 614 -11.55 31.10 27.02
CA LEU A 614 -10.25 30.55 26.64
C LEU A 614 -10.43 29.65 25.43
N LYS A 615 -9.87 30.08 24.29
CA LYS A 615 -9.82 29.29 23.07
C LYS A 615 -8.59 28.39 23.05
N ARG A 616 -8.75 27.25 22.39
CA ARG A 616 -7.70 26.26 22.18
C ARG A 616 -6.57 26.84 21.31
N ARG A 617 -5.32 26.72 21.75
CA ARG A 617 -4.11 27.10 21.00
C ARG A 617 -3.11 25.95 20.92
N LEU A 618 -2.37 25.84 19.83
CA LEU A 618 -1.31 24.85 19.64
C LEU A 618 -0.11 25.20 20.53
N THR A 619 0.45 24.21 21.21
CA THR A 619 1.56 24.39 22.16
C THR A 619 2.89 24.01 21.53
N TRP A 620 3.89 24.87 21.73
CA TRP A 620 5.22 24.76 21.15
C TRP A 620 6.29 24.91 22.24
N ALA A 621 7.51 24.45 21.95
CA ALA A 621 8.67 24.57 22.79
C ALA A 621 9.77 25.35 22.07
N SER A 622 10.42 26.28 22.75
CA SER A 622 11.56 27.02 22.23
C SER A 622 12.88 26.37 22.64
N VAL A 623 13.84 26.41 21.73
CA VAL A 623 15.23 26.02 21.93
C VAL A 623 16.05 27.28 22.13
N VAL A 624 16.85 27.33 23.19
CA VAL A 624 17.75 28.45 23.49
C VAL A 624 19.13 27.94 23.87
N HIS A 625 20.16 28.72 23.54
CA HIS A 625 21.51 28.50 24.02
C HIS A 625 21.71 29.12 25.42
N ILE A 626 22.39 28.42 26.31
CA ILE A 626 22.80 28.98 27.60
C ILE A 626 24.32 28.99 27.67
N THR A 627 24.88 30.19 27.82
CA THR A 627 26.31 30.38 28.08
C THR A 627 26.62 29.96 29.52
N PRO A 628 27.49 28.96 29.75
CA PRO A 628 27.89 28.58 31.11
C PRO A 628 28.52 29.78 31.81
N SER A 629 28.03 30.17 32.98
CA SER A 629 28.62 31.33 33.66
C SER A 629 30.03 30.99 34.16
N SER A 630 31.01 31.84 33.85
CA SER A 630 32.41 31.69 34.29
C SER A 630 32.62 31.90 35.81
N LYS A 631 31.54 32.08 36.59
CA LYS A 631 31.58 32.42 38.03
C LYS A 631 30.92 31.39 38.95
N SER A 632 30.50 30.22 38.48
CA SER A 632 29.97 29.17 39.38
C SER A 632 31.05 28.16 39.76
N THR A 633 31.91 28.54 40.71
CA THR A 633 32.61 27.57 41.56
C THR A 633 31.62 27.06 42.60
N GLY A 634 31.03 25.88 42.37
CA GLY A 634 30.46 25.04 43.43
C GLY A 634 28.94 25.03 43.62
N HIS A 635 28.14 25.82 42.90
CA HIS A 635 26.67 25.77 43.01
C HIS A 635 26.01 25.23 41.74
N VAL A 636 25.13 24.24 41.92
CA VAL A 636 24.23 23.69 40.90
C VAL A 636 23.49 24.85 40.24
N GLU A 637 23.75 25.12 38.95
CA GLU A 637 23.01 26.14 38.20
C GLU A 637 21.51 25.84 38.30
N PRO A 638 20.66 26.85 38.60
CA PRO A 638 19.22 26.63 38.65
C PRO A 638 18.71 26.13 37.29
N ALA A 639 17.80 25.15 37.32
CA ALA A 639 17.24 24.53 36.11
C ALA A 639 16.50 25.53 35.19
N VAL A 640 16.08 26.68 35.74
CA VAL A 640 15.44 27.78 35.01
C VAL A 640 16.14 29.10 35.39
N PRO A 641 16.77 29.81 34.44
CA PRO A 641 17.50 31.05 34.73
C PRO A 641 16.55 32.21 35.09
N THR A 642 17.03 33.17 35.89
CA THR A 642 16.30 34.41 36.19
C THR A 642 16.58 35.46 35.12
N ARG A 643 15.54 36.07 34.53
CA ARG A 643 15.67 37.13 33.51
C ARG A 643 14.61 38.21 33.61
N LYS A 644 14.92 39.37 33.03
CA LYS A 644 13.94 40.42 32.75
C LYS A 644 13.09 40.03 31.53
N VAL A 645 11.81 40.34 31.58
CA VAL A 645 10.87 40.14 30.47
C VAL A 645 11.03 41.34 29.53
N ASN A 646 11.43 41.11 28.27
CA ASN A 646 11.71 42.17 27.31
C ASN A 646 10.43 42.65 26.59
N ASP A 647 9.46 41.76 26.40
CA ASP A 647 8.16 42.04 25.78
C ASP A 647 7.07 41.83 26.86
N ALA A 648 6.74 42.91 27.57
CA ALA A 648 5.82 42.89 28.71
C ALA A 648 4.39 42.52 28.29
N ASP A 649 3.96 42.98 27.12
CA ASP A 649 2.65 42.68 26.56
C ASP A 649 2.52 41.19 26.26
N ARG A 650 3.56 40.58 25.69
CA ARG A 650 3.54 39.17 25.28
C ARG A 650 4.13 38.21 26.30
N GLN A 651 4.62 38.72 27.43
CA GLN A 651 5.31 37.97 28.48
C GLN A 651 6.39 37.04 27.93
N VAL A 652 7.23 37.51 27.02
CA VAL A 652 8.36 36.76 26.43
C VAL A 652 9.65 37.54 26.59
N SER A 653 10.79 36.84 26.65
CA SER A 653 12.10 37.44 26.45
C SER A 653 12.81 36.85 25.24
N THR A 654 13.50 37.69 24.47
CA THR A 654 14.31 37.32 23.31
C THR A 654 15.79 37.29 23.71
N GLN A 655 16.55 36.41 23.07
CA GLN A 655 18.02 36.39 23.12
C GLN A 655 18.58 36.05 21.74
N ASP A 656 19.88 36.30 21.56
CA ASP A 656 20.53 36.13 20.27
C ASP A 656 21.74 35.17 20.34
N ASP A 657 21.97 34.51 21.48
CA ASP A 657 23.20 33.73 21.74
C ASP A 657 23.43 32.62 20.70
N LEU A 658 22.40 31.81 20.41
CA LEU A 658 22.52 30.74 19.40
C LEU A 658 22.70 31.31 18.00
N SER A 659 21.97 32.38 17.70
CA SER A 659 22.00 33.09 16.42
C SER A 659 23.38 33.70 16.15
N GLN A 660 24.01 34.30 17.16
CA GLN A 660 25.37 34.85 17.07
C GLN A 660 26.41 33.75 16.89
N LEU A 661 26.35 32.66 17.65
CA LEU A 661 27.27 31.53 17.51
C LEU A 661 27.18 30.90 16.12
N LEU A 662 25.97 30.76 15.58
CA LEU A 662 25.75 30.24 14.24
C LEU A 662 26.20 31.23 13.17
N SER A 663 25.96 32.53 13.35
CA SER A 663 26.45 33.58 12.43
C SER A 663 27.98 33.60 12.37
N GLU A 664 28.65 33.39 13.49
CA GLU A 664 30.10 33.28 13.56
C GLU A 664 30.61 31.98 12.90
N ALA A 665 29.94 30.84 13.10
CA ALA A 665 30.25 29.60 12.41
C ALA A 665 30.04 29.73 10.88
N CYS A 666 29.00 30.45 10.45
CA CYS A 666 28.77 30.82 9.05
C CYS A 666 29.90 31.69 8.51
N ARG A 667 30.29 32.75 9.22
CA ARG A 667 31.35 33.68 8.83
C ARG A 667 32.67 32.96 8.60
N ARG A 668 33.07 32.07 9.52
CA ARG A 668 34.28 31.24 9.37
C ARG A 668 34.26 30.33 8.14
N ARG A 669 33.06 29.88 7.73
CA ARG A 669 32.90 28.94 6.60
C ARG A 669 32.79 29.66 5.26
N PHE A 670 32.05 30.77 5.19
CA PHE A 670 31.69 31.46 3.94
C PHE A 670 32.40 32.80 3.73
N GLY A 671 33.17 33.28 4.73
CA GLY A 671 33.95 34.52 4.67
C GLY A 671 33.15 35.80 4.95
N ASP A 672 33.86 36.89 5.26
CA ASP A 672 33.28 38.19 5.64
C ASP A 672 32.56 38.91 4.50
N LYS A 673 32.96 38.67 3.24
CA LYS A 673 32.29 39.22 2.05
C LYS A 673 31.00 38.46 1.67
N GLY A 674 30.71 37.33 2.33
CA GLY A 674 29.57 36.47 2.03
C GLY A 674 28.38 36.61 3.01
N TRP A 675 28.57 37.16 4.21
CA TRP A 675 27.49 37.18 5.21
C TRP A 675 27.45 38.47 6.04
N ALA A 676 26.27 39.08 6.11
CA ALA A 676 25.94 40.16 7.05
C ALA A 676 24.82 39.66 8.00
N SER A 677 24.65 40.26 9.18
CA SER A 677 23.53 39.95 10.09
C SER A 677 22.15 40.20 9.47
N SER A 678 22.09 40.94 8.37
CA SER A 678 20.92 41.18 7.51
C SER A 678 20.84 40.27 6.27
N ALA A 679 21.79 39.35 6.09
CA ALA A 679 21.84 38.49 4.90
C ALA A 679 20.71 37.45 4.91
N ASP A 680 20.09 37.32 3.74
CA ASP A 680 18.99 36.40 3.54
C ASP A 680 19.48 34.94 3.52
N ASN A 681 19.25 34.21 4.62
CA ASN A 681 19.58 32.80 4.77
C ASN A 681 18.81 31.88 3.80
N THR A 682 17.86 32.42 3.03
CA THR A 682 17.16 31.68 1.97
C THR A 682 17.99 31.54 0.69
N LYS A 683 19.10 32.28 0.55
CA LYS A 683 19.97 32.15 -0.63
C LYS A 683 20.67 30.77 -0.64
N PRO A 684 20.56 29.99 -1.73
CA PRO A 684 21.12 28.63 -1.81
C PRO A 684 22.62 28.51 -1.56
N CYS A 685 23.40 29.57 -1.81
CA CYS A 685 24.83 29.62 -1.55
C CYS A 685 25.19 29.46 -0.06
N TYR A 686 24.26 29.76 0.86
CA TYR A 686 24.44 29.63 2.31
C TYR A 686 23.81 28.36 2.89
N HIS A 687 23.34 27.44 2.04
CA HIS A 687 22.77 26.17 2.50
C HIS A 687 23.85 25.17 2.89
N TRP A 688 23.66 24.56 4.04
CA TRP A 688 24.61 23.66 4.69
C TRP A 688 24.43 22.21 4.26
N SER A 689 25.55 21.48 4.16
CA SER A 689 25.51 20.02 4.28
C SER A 689 25.37 19.65 5.76
N THR A 690 24.74 18.50 6.04
CA THR A 690 24.60 18.03 7.44
C THR A 690 25.95 17.82 8.13
N GLY A 691 26.93 17.28 7.39
CA GLY A 691 28.30 17.07 7.88
C GLY A 691 29.01 18.38 8.22
N ASP A 692 28.97 19.37 7.32
CA ASP A 692 29.62 20.66 7.54
C ASP A 692 29.01 21.41 8.72
N LEU A 693 27.67 21.36 8.87
CA LEU A 693 27.00 22.02 9.99
C LEU A 693 27.43 21.41 11.33
N ILE A 694 27.54 20.07 11.39
CA ILE A 694 28.01 19.39 12.59
C ILE A 694 29.46 19.75 12.89
N SER A 695 30.35 19.71 11.90
CA SER A 695 31.78 19.98 12.11
C SER A 695 32.03 21.43 12.52
N SER A 696 31.41 22.40 11.84
CA SER A 696 31.65 23.83 12.09
C SER A 696 31.06 24.33 13.41
N THR A 697 30.10 23.59 13.99
CA THR A 697 29.47 23.97 15.27
C THR A 697 29.96 23.14 16.44
N ARG A 698 30.76 22.10 16.20
CA ARG A 698 31.11 21.07 17.21
C ARG A 698 31.68 21.69 18.48
N ASP A 699 32.59 22.64 18.31
CA ASP A 699 33.41 23.18 19.40
C ASP A 699 32.82 24.44 20.03
N CYS A 700 31.86 25.09 19.36
CA CYS A 700 31.22 26.32 19.86
C CYS A 700 29.81 26.10 20.42
N ILE A 701 29.09 25.05 19.99
CA ILE A 701 27.74 24.75 20.47
C ILE A 701 27.72 23.33 21.04
N GLY A 702 27.75 23.21 22.36
CA GLY A 702 27.53 21.95 23.06
C GLY A 702 26.06 21.54 22.98
N ILE A 703 25.75 20.26 22.77
CA ILE A 703 24.33 19.86 22.73
C ILE A 703 23.65 20.01 24.10
N ASP A 704 24.43 19.91 25.17
CA ASP A 704 23.95 20.10 26.55
C ASP A 704 23.82 21.58 26.93
N THR A 705 24.34 22.51 26.12
CA THR A 705 24.12 23.95 26.29
C THR A 705 22.80 24.42 25.67
N LEU A 706 22.15 23.58 24.86
CA LEU A 706 20.81 23.84 24.31
C LEU A 706 19.74 23.40 25.32
N ARG A 707 18.97 24.36 25.83
CA ARG A 707 17.91 24.13 26.82
C ARG A 707 16.54 24.58 26.32
N LEU A 708 15.51 24.17 27.04
CA LEU A 708 14.14 24.65 26.83
C LEU A 708 14.07 26.14 27.22
N GLY A 709 13.60 26.98 26.31
CA GLY A 709 13.60 28.43 26.49
C GLY A 709 12.58 28.91 27.52
N ARG A 710 12.99 28.98 28.78
CA ARG A 710 12.17 29.40 29.91
C ARG A 710 13.01 30.19 30.91
N ALA A 711 12.43 31.19 31.55
CA ALA A 711 13.08 31.98 32.59
C ALA A 711 12.11 32.40 33.69
N VAL A 712 12.62 32.68 34.90
CA VAL A 712 11.85 33.23 36.03
C VAL A 712 11.96 34.75 36.01
N GLY A 713 10.82 35.44 36.20
CA GLY A 713 10.80 36.90 36.31
C GLY A 713 11.53 37.39 37.55
N ALA A 714 12.52 38.28 37.38
CA ALA A 714 13.30 38.85 38.49
C ALA A 714 12.45 39.55 39.57
N TYR A 715 11.27 40.08 39.21
CA TYR A 715 10.39 40.84 40.10
C TYR A 715 8.96 40.27 40.21
N ASN A 716 8.65 39.19 39.49
CA ASN A 716 7.31 38.60 39.42
C ASN A 716 7.28 37.24 40.12
N ARG A 717 7.06 37.21 41.45
CA ARG A 717 6.66 36.06 42.32
C ARG A 717 6.96 34.63 41.79
N GLY A 718 8.15 34.34 41.25
CA GLY A 718 8.47 33.02 40.70
C GLY A 718 7.71 32.60 39.43
N CYS A 719 7.03 33.52 38.72
CA CYS A 719 6.34 33.23 37.47
C CYS A 719 7.35 32.92 36.36
N ILE A 720 7.17 31.77 35.70
CA ILE A 720 8.02 31.32 34.61
C ILE A 720 7.41 31.75 33.27
N PHE A 721 8.24 32.37 32.43
CA PHE A 721 7.86 32.88 31.11
C PHE A 721 8.77 32.27 30.02
N PRO A 722 8.35 32.27 28.74
CA PRO A 722 9.13 31.69 27.65
C PRO A 722 10.28 32.61 27.22
N VAL A 723 11.39 31.99 26.83
CA VAL A 723 12.56 32.63 26.23
C VAL A 723 12.72 32.07 24.81
N VAL A 724 13.09 32.90 23.86
CA VAL A 724 13.25 32.49 22.45
C VAL A 724 14.53 33.05 21.85
N GLU A 725 15.07 32.30 20.88
CA GLU A 725 16.16 32.78 20.02
C GLU A 725 15.60 33.66 18.90
N ASN A 726 16.22 34.81 18.71
CA ASN A 726 15.95 35.74 17.64
C ASN A 726 16.77 35.41 16.39
N GLY A 727 16.21 35.65 15.20
CA GLY A 727 16.85 35.36 13.92
C GLY A 727 16.40 34.04 13.29
N HIS A 728 17.19 33.58 12.31
CA HIS A 728 16.81 32.47 11.46
C HIS A 728 17.83 31.32 11.47
N PRO A 729 17.36 30.06 11.59
CA PRO A 729 18.22 28.89 11.59
C PRO A 729 18.88 28.63 10.23
N PRO A 730 20.00 27.89 10.20
CA PRO A 730 20.60 27.39 8.98
C PRO A 730 19.65 26.50 8.17
N GLN A 731 19.69 26.64 6.85
CA GLN A 731 18.94 25.79 5.92
C GLN A 731 19.80 24.64 5.41
N LEU A 732 19.21 23.45 5.29
CA LEU A 732 19.90 22.25 4.79
C LEU A 732 19.75 22.13 3.27
N ARG A 733 20.89 22.01 2.59
CA ARG A 733 20.97 21.93 1.12
C ARG A 733 20.22 20.71 0.60
N MET A 734 20.43 19.55 1.21
CA MET A 734 19.79 18.32 0.75
C MET A 734 18.27 18.33 1.00
N VAL A 735 17.77 18.94 2.09
CA VAL A 735 16.31 19.09 2.34
C VAL A 735 15.64 19.86 1.21
N THR A 736 16.25 20.95 0.74
CA THR A 736 15.70 21.74 -0.37
C THR A 736 15.77 21.01 -1.71
N ARG A 737 16.81 20.19 -1.93
CA ARG A 737 16.98 19.41 -3.17
C ARG A 737 16.04 18.20 -3.30
N ILE A 738 15.68 17.54 -2.20
CA ILE A 738 14.82 16.34 -2.22
C ILE A 738 13.33 16.65 -2.13
N ARG A 739 12.97 17.87 -1.74
CA ARG A 739 11.58 18.29 -1.54
C ARG A 739 10.80 18.20 -2.85
N ASP A 740 9.64 17.56 -2.78
CA ASP A 740 8.71 17.33 -3.89
C ASP A 740 9.30 16.71 -5.17
N LYS A 741 10.46 16.04 -5.04
CA LYS A 741 11.07 15.25 -6.12
C LYS A 741 10.45 13.87 -6.26
N THR A 742 10.32 13.43 -7.50
CA THR A 742 10.02 12.05 -7.90
C THR A 742 11.22 11.12 -7.66
N LEU A 743 11.01 9.80 -7.75
CA LEU A 743 12.09 8.82 -7.55
C LEU A 743 13.23 8.97 -8.57
N ASP A 744 12.88 9.24 -9.82
CA ASP A 744 13.84 9.45 -10.90
C ASP A 744 14.68 10.69 -10.62
N GLU A 745 14.02 11.80 -10.26
CA GLU A 745 14.70 13.03 -9.89
C GLU A 745 15.59 12.86 -8.65
N LEU A 746 15.17 12.07 -7.65
CA LEU A 746 16.00 11.77 -6.48
C LEU A 746 17.25 10.97 -6.86
N SER A 747 17.11 10.01 -7.78
CA SER A 747 18.25 9.22 -8.30
C SER A 747 19.22 10.08 -9.11
N GLN A 748 18.68 11.01 -9.89
CA GLN A 748 19.47 12.00 -10.61
C GLN A 748 20.22 12.92 -9.64
N VAL A 749 19.53 13.51 -8.65
CA VAL A 749 20.15 14.37 -7.62
C VAL A 749 21.28 13.64 -6.90
N PHE A 750 21.11 12.36 -6.56
CA PHE A 750 22.16 11.57 -5.90
C PHE A 750 23.36 11.34 -6.81
N SER A 751 23.12 11.04 -8.10
CA SER A 751 24.18 10.82 -9.09
C SER A 751 24.97 12.09 -9.39
N GLU A 752 24.29 13.22 -9.60
CA GLU A 752 24.92 14.53 -9.81
C GLU A 752 25.81 14.94 -8.63
N LEU A 753 25.35 14.71 -7.40
CA LEU A 753 26.12 15.02 -6.20
C LEU A 753 27.36 14.11 -6.04
N LEU A 754 27.28 12.86 -6.50
CA LEU A 754 28.42 11.95 -6.54
C LEU A 754 29.45 12.39 -7.58
N GLU A 755 29.01 12.78 -8.77
CA GLU A 755 29.90 13.27 -9.84
C GLU A 755 30.66 14.52 -9.37
N VAL A 756 29.94 15.50 -8.79
CA VAL A 756 30.55 16.71 -8.21
C VAL A 756 31.49 16.36 -7.05
N GLY A 757 31.13 15.39 -6.22
CA GLY A 757 31.95 14.94 -5.09
C GLY A 757 33.21 14.16 -5.49
N ASN A 758 33.18 13.47 -6.63
CA ASN A 758 34.30 12.66 -7.15
C ASN A 758 35.25 13.46 -8.06
N VAL A 759 34.80 14.56 -8.66
CA VAL A 759 35.64 15.47 -9.47
C VAL A 759 36.53 16.37 -8.61
N HIS A 760 36.27 16.48 -7.29
CA HIS A 760 37.10 17.24 -6.36
C HIS A 760 37.73 16.41 -5.22
N PRO A 761 38.71 15.54 -5.50
CA PRO A 761 39.71 15.16 -4.52
C PRO A 761 40.82 16.23 -4.53
N SER A 762 41.00 16.94 -3.42
CA SER A 762 42.09 17.91 -3.16
C SER A 762 42.22 19.11 -4.11
N SER A 763 41.53 20.20 -3.78
CA SER A 763 42.02 21.58 -3.99
C SER A 763 41.23 22.58 -3.12
N PRO A 764 41.87 23.37 -2.24
CA PRO A 764 41.21 24.50 -1.59
C PRO A 764 41.24 25.69 -2.56
N GLY A 765 40.07 26.07 -3.07
CA GLY A 765 39.93 27.24 -3.95
C GLY A 765 39.30 26.87 -5.29
N GLY A 766 38.00 27.12 -5.40
CA GLY A 766 37.22 26.97 -6.63
C GLY A 766 35.97 27.83 -6.54
N SER A 767 36.14 29.12 -6.25
CA SER A 767 35.11 30.10 -6.54
C SER A 767 35.10 30.34 -8.05
N ILE A 768 33.91 30.30 -8.63
CA ILE A 768 33.63 31.10 -9.81
C ILE A 768 33.81 32.56 -9.35
N THR A 769 34.91 33.19 -9.73
CA THR A 769 35.20 34.61 -9.49
C THR A 769 35.81 35.20 -10.76
N PRO A 770 35.36 36.37 -11.25
CA PRO A 770 36.29 37.32 -11.81
C PRO A 770 37.00 38.05 -10.66
N GLU A 771 38.33 37.95 -10.65
CA GLU A 771 39.36 38.95 -10.25
C GLU A 771 39.10 39.81 -8.96
N ILE A 772 39.97 39.97 -7.96
CA ILE A 772 41.42 40.19 -7.86
C ILE A 772 41.83 39.91 -6.39
N GLY A 773 43.07 39.43 -6.16
CA GLY A 773 43.84 39.83 -4.98
C GLY A 773 44.25 38.73 -4.00
N GLN A 774 45.50 38.29 -4.15
CA GLN A 774 46.23 37.29 -3.37
C GLN A 774 46.47 37.70 -1.90
N SER A 775 46.54 36.73 -0.99
CA SER A 775 47.73 36.52 -0.12
C SER A 775 47.65 35.19 0.63
N ARG A 776 48.79 34.49 0.65
CA ARG A 776 49.08 33.20 1.30
C ARG A 776 49.07 33.32 2.83
N VAL A 777 48.84 32.23 3.56
CA VAL A 777 49.80 31.58 4.49
C VAL A 777 49.25 30.21 4.95
N SER A 778 50.18 29.24 4.97
CA SER A 778 50.15 27.81 5.30
C SER A 778 49.80 27.45 6.75
N PHE A 779 49.24 26.25 6.99
CA PHE A 779 49.44 25.52 8.26
C PHE A 779 49.61 24.00 8.11
N SER A 780 50.47 23.51 9.01
CA SER A 780 51.18 22.25 9.12
C SER A 780 50.32 21.03 9.53
N ARG A 781 50.80 19.84 9.13
CA ARG A 781 50.37 18.51 9.58
C ARG A 781 50.93 18.18 10.97
N SER A 782 50.06 17.81 11.90
CA SER A 782 50.30 16.93 13.07
C SER A 782 48.96 16.83 13.84
N ALA A 783 48.49 15.75 14.43
CA ALA A 783 49.13 14.55 14.94
C ALA A 783 48.11 13.39 15.04
N THR A 784 48.65 12.18 14.91
CA THR A 784 48.13 10.90 15.43
C THR A 784 47.81 10.96 16.92
N TRP A 785 46.74 10.29 17.38
CA TRP A 785 46.55 9.97 18.79
C TRP A 785 46.10 8.53 19.01
N GLN A 786 46.84 7.90 19.92
CA GLN A 786 46.86 6.50 20.33
C GLN A 786 45.66 6.12 21.21
N ALA A 787 45.33 4.83 21.16
CA ALA A 787 44.38 4.18 22.05
C ALA A 787 44.99 4.01 23.46
N GLY A 788 44.33 4.59 24.47
CA GLY A 788 44.57 4.28 25.87
C GLY A 788 43.61 3.19 26.34
N GLN A 789 44.18 2.04 26.70
CA GLN A 789 43.52 1.01 27.50
C GLN A 789 43.38 1.50 28.94
N GLU A 790 42.19 1.39 29.53
CA GLU A 790 42.05 1.25 30.97
C GLU A 790 40.92 0.26 31.27
N ALA A 791 41.28 -0.80 32.00
CA ALA A 791 40.41 -1.86 32.45
C ALA A 791 39.93 -1.59 33.87
N SER A 792 38.63 -1.76 34.13
CA SER A 792 38.15 -2.08 35.46
C SER A 792 37.18 -3.28 35.38
N ARG A 793 37.50 -4.32 36.15
CA ARG A 793 36.75 -5.57 36.29
C ARG A 793 35.70 -5.41 37.40
N GLY A 794 34.46 -5.79 37.12
CA GLY A 794 33.37 -6.01 38.08
C GLY A 794 32.23 -6.79 37.41
N PRO A 795 31.51 -7.68 38.12
CA PRO A 795 30.98 -8.92 37.54
C PRO A 795 29.74 -8.72 36.66
N ALA A 796 29.75 -9.40 35.51
CA ALA A 796 28.66 -9.42 34.54
C ALA A 796 27.41 -10.12 35.10
N ALA A 797 26.35 -9.35 35.36
CA ALA A 797 24.99 -9.88 35.39
C ALA A 797 24.60 -10.30 33.97
N GLN A 798 24.86 -11.57 33.64
CA GLN A 798 24.42 -12.18 32.38
C GLN A 798 22.90 -12.13 32.28
N SER A 799 22.39 -11.28 31.39
CA SER A 799 20.98 -11.31 31.01
C SER A 799 20.69 -12.64 30.31
N ARG A 800 19.77 -13.43 30.88
CA ARG A 800 19.33 -14.74 30.35
C ARG A 800 18.58 -14.65 29.01
N GLY A 801 18.67 -13.54 28.27
CA GLY A 801 17.93 -13.29 27.04
C GLY A 801 18.61 -13.76 25.75
N PHE A 802 19.91 -14.06 25.76
CA PHE A 802 20.69 -14.15 24.50
C PHE A 802 21.18 -15.54 24.08
N ARG A 803 20.89 -16.63 24.81
CA ARG A 803 21.27 -17.99 24.36
C ARG A 803 20.31 -18.67 23.38
N TYR A 804 19.09 -18.15 23.19
CA TYR A 804 18.09 -18.82 22.34
C TYR A 804 18.05 -18.34 20.88
N LEU A 805 18.72 -17.24 20.54
CA LEU A 805 18.79 -16.72 19.16
C LEU A 805 19.88 -17.40 18.32
N GLN A 806 20.87 -18.04 18.93
CA GLN A 806 21.84 -18.88 18.23
C GLN A 806 21.33 -20.29 17.89
N LEU A 807 20.22 -20.74 18.53
CA LEU A 807 19.63 -22.07 18.30
C LEU A 807 18.68 -22.13 17.07
N LEU A 808 18.26 -20.99 16.54
CA LEU A 808 17.37 -20.92 15.36
C LEU A 808 18.11 -20.66 14.05
N ALA A 809 19.42 -20.40 14.09
CA ALA A 809 20.23 -19.99 12.95
C ALA A 809 21.37 -20.98 12.63
N ARG A 810 21.10 -22.29 12.61
CA ARG A 810 22.08 -23.31 12.17
C ARG A 810 21.56 -24.10 10.98
N LYS A 811 22.45 -24.32 10.00
CA LYS A 811 22.24 -25.03 8.71
C LYS A 811 22.35 -26.57 8.80
N HIS A 812 22.22 -27.19 9.98
CA HIS A 812 22.30 -28.65 10.13
C HIS A 812 21.04 -29.29 10.75
N PRO A 813 20.75 -30.57 10.46
CA PRO A 813 19.60 -31.29 11.00
C PRO A 813 19.67 -31.39 12.53
N ARG A 814 18.55 -31.15 13.22
CA ARG A 814 18.46 -31.16 14.70
C ARG A 814 18.40 -32.58 15.27
N THR A 815 19.07 -32.81 16.40
CA THR A 815 19.06 -34.10 17.12
C THR A 815 17.70 -34.38 17.76
N ALA A 816 17.42 -35.64 18.12
CA ALA A 816 16.15 -36.06 18.70
C ALA A 816 15.85 -35.36 20.05
N GLU A 817 16.87 -35.15 20.89
CA GLU A 817 16.73 -34.46 22.18
C GLU A 817 16.35 -32.97 22.03
N GLU A 818 16.87 -32.30 21.01
CA GLU A 818 16.55 -30.89 20.74
C GLU A 818 15.11 -30.71 20.28
N ARG A 819 14.60 -31.66 19.47
CA ARG A 819 13.18 -31.69 19.08
C ARG A 819 12.27 -31.92 20.30
N GLU A 820 12.69 -32.76 21.23
CA GLU A 820 11.91 -33.05 22.44
C GLU A 820 11.90 -31.89 23.45
N ARG A 821 13.01 -31.13 23.56
CA ARG A 821 13.04 -29.88 24.33
C ARG A 821 12.10 -28.81 23.76
N LEU A 822 12.03 -28.68 22.44
CA LEU A 822 11.10 -27.76 21.77
C LEU A 822 9.64 -28.21 21.95
N ARG A 823 9.35 -29.51 21.88
CA ARG A 823 8.00 -30.06 22.15
C ARG A 823 7.51 -29.75 23.57
N ARG A 824 8.38 -29.90 24.58
CA ARG A 824 8.06 -29.52 25.97
C ARG A 824 7.82 -28.02 26.16
N HIS A 825 8.50 -27.17 25.41
CA HIS A 825 8.30 -25.72 25.47
C HIS A 825 6.93 -25.29 24.92
N PHE A 826 6.47 -25.88 23.80
CA PHE A 826 5.15 -25.57 23.23
C PHE A 826 3.98 -26.16 24.03
N ARG A 827 4.17 -27.29 24.72
CA ARG A 827 3.16 -27.81 25.66
C ARG A 827 2.92 -26.89 26.86
N ARG A 828 3.95 -26.22 27.38
CA ARG A 828 3.81 -25.32 28.56
C ARG A 828 3.13 -23.97 28.28
N ARG A 829 3.02 -23.52 27.02
CA ARG A 829 2.30 -22.28 26.66
C ARG A 829 0.82 -22.47 26.28
N GLY A 830 0.32 -23.71 26.24
CA GLY A 830 -1.08 -24.03 25.96
C GLY A 830 -2.03 -23.96 27.16
N CYS A 831 -1.51 -23.81 28.38
CA CYS A 831 -2.30 -23.73 29.62
C CYS A 831 -1.99 -22.44 30.39
N VAL A 832 -2.63 -21.33 30.04
CA VAL A 832 -2.82 -20.18 30.95
C VAL A 832 -4.27 -19.70 30.84
N ARG A 833 -4.89 -19.58 32.02
CA ARG A 833 -6.32 -19.46 32.36
C ARG A 833 -7.12 -18.39 31.62
N VAL A 834 -8.35 -18.78 31.25
CA VAL A 834 -9.51 -17.90 31.03
C VAL A 834 -9.92 -17.30 32.37
N GLY A 835 -9.71 -16.00 32.57
CA GLY A 835 -10.20 -15.25 33.73
C GLY A 835 -11.47 -14.47 33.38
N LYS A 836 -12.56 -14.77 34.10
CA LYS A 836 -13.83 -14.05 34.09
C LYS A 836 -13.60 -12.55 34.38
N VAL A 837 -14.18 -11.67 33.55
CA VAL A 837 -14.39 -10.26 33.91
C VAL A 837 -15.85 -10.12 34.33
N VAL A 838 -16.03 -9.77 35.60
CA VAL A 838 -17.30 -9.40 36.23
C VAL A 838 -17.60 -7.96 35.81
N VAL A 839 -18.77 -7.72 35.22
CA VAL A 839 -19.30 -6.38 34.97
C VAL A 839 -20.19 -6.03 36.15
N GLY A 840 -19.76 -5.07 36.96
CA GLY A 840 -20.59 -4.45 37.99
C GLY A 840 -21.54 -3.43 37.36
N THR A 841 -22.81 -3.59 37.70
CA THR A 841 -23.88 -2.60 37.57
C THR A 841 -23.57 -1.39 38.43
N ASP A 842 -23.86 -0.18 37.94
CA ASP A 842 -24.77 0.74 38.62
C ASP A 842 -25.13 1.94 37.72
N SER A 843 -26.39 2.33 37.93
CA SER A 843 -27.30 3.26 37.27
C SER A 843 -26.86 4.72 37.24
N ILE A 844 -27.40 5.49 36.29
CA ILE A 844 -28.25 6.68 36.52
C ILE A 844 -28.94 7.10 35.20
N HIS A 845 -30.24 7.34 35.32
CA HIS A 845 -31.23 7.76 34.33
C HIS A 845 -30.94 9.12 33.66
N SER A 846 -31.35 9.29 32.40
CA SER A 846 -32.62 9.94 32.01
C SER A 846 -32.64 10.25 30.50
N ASP A 847 -33.62 9.66 29.81
CA ASP A 847 -34.59 10.27 28.86
C ASP A 847 -34.06 11.25 27.78
N ASP A 848 -34.14 10.90 26.49
CA ASP A 848 -35.42 11.07 25.76
C ASP A 848 -35.40 10.47 24.32
N THR A 849 -36.47 9.70 24.08
CA THR A 849 -37.22 9.30 22.88
C THR A 849 -36.72 9.55 21.43
N GLY A 850 -36.80 8.49 20.60
CA GLY A 850 -36.66 8.59 19.13
C GLY A 850 -36.59 7.26 18.35
N SER A 851 -37.60 6.38 18.51
CA SER A 851 -38.03 5.23 17.68
C SER A 851 -37.06 4.55 16.68
N SER A 852 -36.68 3.31 16.99
CA SER A 852 -36.21 2.29 16.02
C SER A 852 -37.14 1.08 16.06
N ALA A 853 -37.74 0.72 14.92
CA ALA A 853 -38.54 -0.48 14.76
C ALA A 853 -37.65 -1.74 14.69
N HIS A 854 -38.10 -2.77 15.41
CA HIS A 854 -37.52 -4.09 15.59
C HIS A 854 -37.60 -4.99 14.34
N THR A 855 -36.59 -5.86 14.18
CA THR A 855 -36.67 -7.22 13.59
C THR A 855 -35.58 -8.03 14.32
N GLU A 856 -35.96 -8.87 15.28
CA GLU A 856 -36.41 -10.26 15.18
C GLU A 856 -35.26 -11.29 15.14
N GLU A 857 -35.25 -12.05 16.24
CA GLU A 857 -34.89 -13.46 16.46
C GLU A 857 -33.85 -14.14 15.56
N THR A 858 -32.74 -14.48 16.21
CA THR A 858 -31.70 -15.41 15.78
C THR A 858 -32.20 -16.86 15.80
N ASP A 859 -32.32 -17.46 14.63
CA ASP A 859 -32.41 -18.92 14.44
C ASP A 859 -31.03 -19.59 14.69
N GLN A 860 -31.03 -20.60 15.59
CA GLN A 860 -29.86 -21.30 16.15
C GLN A 860 -29.41 -22.52 15.31
N SER A 861 -29.62 -22.53 13.99
CA SER A 861 -29.46 -23.75 13.19
C SER A 861 -28.24 -23.81 12.26
N TRP A 862 -27.08 -23.21 12.55
CA TRP A 862 -25.85 -23.47 11.75
C TRP A 862 -24.54 -23.53 12.57
N ARG A 863 -24.12 -24.74 12.94
CA ARG A 863 -22.73 -25.05 13.36
C ARG A 863 -22.07 -25.98 12.31
N PRO A 864 -20.87 -25.67 11.79
CA PRO A 864 -20.12 -26.60 10.94
C PRO A 864 -19.77 -27.88 11.72
N GLN A 865 -20.13 -29.04 11.17
CA GLN A 865 -20.04 -30.36 11.81
C GLN A 865 -18.65 -30.65 12.43
N LYS A 866 -18.66 -31.06 13.70
CA LYS A 866 -17.51 -31.54 14.49
C LYS A 866 -16.70 -32.64 13.78
N ARG A 867 -17.28 -33.37 12.82
CA ARG A 867 -16.62 -34.43 12.04
C ARG A 867 -15.49 -33.91 11.13
N LEU A 868 -15.61 -32.71 10.56
CA LEU A 868 -14.58 -32.14 9.67
C LEU A 868 -13.29 -31.74 10.43
N ARG A 869 -13.45 -31.27 11.68
CA ARG A 869 -12.29 -30.95 12.55
C ARG A 869 -11.60 -32.20 13.07
N LYS A 870 -12.34 -33.32 13.24
CA LYS A 870 -11.79 -34.62 13.65
C LYS A 870 -11.01 -35.26 12.50
N ALA A 871 -11.59 -35.31 11.29
CA ALA A 871 -10.92 -35.85 10.10
C ALA A 871 -9.62 -35.12 9.72
N VAL A 872 -9.57 -33.79 9.85
CA VAL A 872 -8.35 -32.99 9.58
C VAL A 872 -7.31 -33.16 10.69
N ARG A 873 -7.73 -33.43 11.94
CA ARG A 873 -6.82 -33.65 13.06
C ARG A 873 -6.21 -35.04 13.03
N ASP A 874 -7.00 -36.06 12.67
CA ASP A 874 -6.57 -37.44 12.59
C ASP A 874 -5.62 -37.66 11.38
N GLN A 875 -5.83 -36.96 10.26
CA GLN A 875 -4.88 -36.96 9.13
C GLN A 875 -3.55 -36.22 9.41
N MET A 876 -3.50 -35.30 10.37
CA MET A 876 -2.24 -34.64 10.76
C MET A 876 -1.41 -35.47 11.75
N ILE A 877 -2.01 -36.45 12.44
CA ILE A 877 -1.31 -37.32 13.38
C ILE A 877 -0.65 -38.51 12.65
N VAL A 878 -1.29 -39.05 11.60
CA VAL A 878 -0.78 -40.20 10.82
C VAL A 878 0.40 -39.86 9.87
N ARG A 879 0.76 -38.58 9.71
CA ARG A 879 1.93 -38.16 8.87
C ARG A 879 3.09 -37.55 9.65
N LEU A 880 3.08 -37.69 10.99
CA LEU A 880 4.17 -37.27 11.88
C LEU A 880 4.75 -38.42 12.72
N GLU A 881 4.27 -39.65 12.49
CA GLU A 881 5.02 -40.90 12.64
C GLU A 881 5.72 -41.19 11.31
#